data_AF-A0A7H8QU84-F1
#
_entry.id   AF-A0A7H8QU84-F1
#
_cell.length_a   1.000
_cell.length_b   1.000
_cell.length_c   1.000
_cell.angle_alpha   90.00
_cell.angle_beta   90.00
_cell.angle_gamma   90.00
#
_symmetry.space_group_name_H-M   'P 1'
#
loop_
_entity.id
_entity.type
_entity.pdbx_description
1 polymer ?
#
loop_
_entity_poly.entity_id
_entity_poly.type
_entity_poly.pdbx_seq_one_letter_code
_entity_poly.pdbx_strand_id
1 'polypeptide(L)'
;MGKIKVAAHVDRIYEVEIGLKPPARQKDTKFTLHSDGSHSHRLYDGRRHDGLLDLLQDKLKAMQDLKEKAEDDDTLPLLRLESSLLPKTPSIPTPKRTKLEQLPLTKRYGTYKEQIGRGSSGIVRVSFLPHSTEHPTGGQLFAVKKFAQRQKESTKKYMKRLGAEFCISSSLHHTNVIRTLDLIQDDESSDGFCQIMEYCSGGDVYTRVRSIGGSRGLCADEADCYFKQLLRGIEYLHKTGVAHRDLKPDNLLLTRRGCLKIADFGNAECIRLPWEKQVRLTTGLCGSFPYISPEQYVVLEYKKKMAAYYFDARAADVWSAGVVYMDMRTGKHVWRYAMAEKDVLYEEFEREIRQAGTWQSIERLRGAACRKTIYAMLNTDWKKRPSAADILKSEWIDSIHVCAAGETGDSFKMAFQQMKNPSWFLAGPHSASIKDHLPADNDIPQIQDAHDVLIRISYVGVCGSDVHFWNHGGIQTFVSPVSQLILGHEASGTIVATGSSVSTIKPGDRVAIEPGLPCRRCAYCKSGKYNLCGQMRFAADPKSMQHGTLTKFYLVPADFVFKLPDDMSLQEGVLVEPLSVAVHTVRQLGFTAGEDVVVMGSGTIGLLCARVARAFGAARIVLCDVLQGKLDFARGFVEDCETFLLSREASSEDESERLRNTIFPASSDDDEQPRGVHNVIEASGAASAVQIGIYILRPGGSYIQAGMSGQSKIEFPINAFSARELNLKGCFRYGPGDYELAMKLLRTGRVAVGELISSVTPFENAPEAWEKTGRGEGIKNLIEGTWLLSRRTPSTLLPIDTSIHNKMSVPDCCITGFQWQGTPTGRTGRLADNNTYIAGDNPDIAILLIADLFGWTFPNIRLLADHYAREVGATVYAPDLFGGEVLSFDLIAADRFDQLDLPGFITRNSRENREAEIFACARALKQQLGLRFDLDIDEVAVPVQVLAPEIDQAYTAELKLHTFETLQRLNVPFDYQHFPGVAHSCLVRGDENKPGERAAMIR
;
A
#
# COMPACT_ATOMS: atom_id res chain seq x y z
N MET A 1 -40.61 19.35 -13.59
CA MET A 1 -41.44 19.27 -12.37
C MET A 1 -41.72 17.81 -11.97
N GLY A 2 -40.69 17.07 -11.53
CA GLY A 2 -40.86 15.65 -11.17
C GLY A 2 -39.75 15.11 -10.26
N LYS A 3 -39.22 15.96 -9.36
CA LYS A 3 -38.17 15.59 -8.40
C LYS A 3 -38.31 16.36 -7.07
N ILE A 4 -39.52 16.43 -6.54
CA ILE A 4 -39.79 16.90 -5.18
C ILE A 4 -40.88 16.00 -4.63
N LYS A 5 -40.51 14.88 -3.98
CA LYS A 5 -41.35 14.06 -3.08
C LYS A 5 -40.62 12.79 -2.58
N VAL A 6 -39.39 12.91 -2.07
CA VAL A 6 -38.78 11.88 -1.20
C VAL A 6 -37.80 12.54 -0.23
N ALA A 7 -38.29 13.51 0.54
CA ALA A 7 -37.50 14.21 1.58
C ALA A 7 -38.25 14.26 2.92
N ALA A 8 -39.30 13.45 3.12
CA ALA A 8 -40.20 13.58 4.27
C ALA A 8 -40.37 12.28 5.08
N HIS A 9 -39.54 11.25 4.85
CA HIS A 9 -39.67 9.97 5.55
C HIS A 9 -38.45 9.56 6.39
N VAL A 10 -37.29 10.22 6.21
CA VAL A 10 -36.08 9.93 7.01
C VAL A 10 -35.97 10.83 8.24
N ASP A 11 -36.48 12.06 8.18
CA ASP A 11 -36.44 12.99 9.32
C ASP A 11 -37.37 12.59 10.48
N ARG A 12 -38.33 11.70 10.26
CA ARG A 12 -39.28 11.24 11.30
C ARG A 12 -38.75 10.09 12.16
N ILE A 13 -37.68 9.43 11.72
CA ILE A 13 -37.00 8.37 12.49
C ILE A 13 -35.99 8.98 13.48
N TYR A 14 -35.41 10.15 13.13
CA TYR A 14 -34.48 10.88 14.01
C TYR A 14 -35.15 11.65 15.16
N GLU A 15 -36.47 11.84 15.15
CA GLU A 15 -37.17 12.60 16.20
C GLU A 15 -37.73 11.75 17.36
N VAL A 16 -37.73 10.40 17.26
CA VAL A 16 -38.44 9.55 18.25
C VAL A 16 -37.51 8.72 19.16
N GLU A 17 -36.25 8.45 18.81
CA GLU A 17 -35.42 7.51 19.60
C GLU A 17 -34.18 8.08 20.31
N ILE A 18 -33.77 9.32 20.04
CA ILE A 18 -32.60 9.90 20.73
C ILE A 18 -32.77 11.40 20.81
N GLY A 19 -33.16 11.91 21.99
CA GLY A 19 -33.50 13.32 22.23
C GLY A 19 -32.35 14.33 22.11
N LEU A 20 -31.63 14.32 21.00
CA LEU A 20 -30.55 15.25 20.67
C LEU A 20 -31.01 16.18 19.55
N LYS A 21 -31.23 17.45 19.88
CA LYS A 21 -31.45 18.51 18.88
C LYS A 21 -30.21 18.60 17.97
N PRO A 22 -30.36 18.61 16.62
CA PRO A 22 -29.23 18.82 15.74
C PRO A 22 -28.66 20.24 15.93
N PRO A 23 -27.31 20.39 15.92
CA PRO A 23 -26.70 21.71 15.93
C PRO A 23 -27.05 22.47 14.65
N ALA A 24 -27.16 23.80 14.76
CA ALA A 24 -27.51 24.68 13.66
C ALA A 24 -26.55 24.54 12.46
N ARG A 25 -27.12 24.58 11.24
CA ARG A 25 -26.42 24.53 9.93
C ARG A 25 -25.06 25.22 9.94
N GLN A 26 -23.97 24.45 9.88
CA GLN A 26 -22.62 24.95 9.61
C GLN A 26 -22.06 24.45 8.27
N LYS A 27 -21.07 25.23 7.80
CA LYS A 27 -20.40 25.31 6.48
C LYS A 27 -19.98 23.96 5.87
N ASP A 28 -19.90 23.93 4.53
CA ASP A 28 -19.45 22.79 3.69
C ASP A 28 -18.20 22.10 4.29
N THR A 29 -18.35 20.83 4.70
CA THR A 29 -17.32 20.03 5.41
C THR A 29 -16.30 19.37 4.47
N LYS A 30 -16.37 19.65 3.16
CA LYS A 30 -15.54 19.00 2.12
C LYS A 30 -14.13 19.58 1.98
N PHE A 31 -13.91 20.83 2.39
CA PHE A 31 -12.61 21.50 2.40
C PHE A 31 -12.40 22.18 3.74
N THR A 32 -11.27 21.92 4.39
CA THR A 32 -10.91 22.54 5.67
C THR A 32 -9.55 23.20 5.56
N LEU A 33 -9.52 24.53 5.69
CA LEU A 33 -8.29 25.31 5.82
C LEU A 33 -7.87 25.36 7.28
N HIS A 34 -6.62 25.05 7.57
CA HIS A 34 -6.03 25.07 8.90
C HIS A 34 -5.36 26.42 9.19
N SER A 35 -5.18 26.74 10.47
CA SER A 35 -4.62 28.03 10.91
C SER A 35 -3.17 28.27 10.50
N ASP A 36 -2.45 27.23 10.10
CA ASP A 36 -1.05 27.26 9.64
C ASP A 36 -0.91 27.41 8.12
N GLY A 37 -2.02 27.59 7.39
CA GLY A 37 -2.03 27.68 5.92
C GLY A 37 -2.09 26.33 5.20
N SER A 38 -1.96 25.21 5.91
CA SER A 38 -2.23 23.88 5.36
C SER A 38 -3.74 23.64 5.19
N HIS A 39 -4.12 22.66 4.37
CA HIS A 39 -5.53 22.32 4.19
C HIS A 39 -5.74 20.84 3.88
N SER A 40 -6.96 20.37 4.13
CA SER A 40 -7.38 19.00 3.85
C SER A 40 -8.68 18.96 3.06
N HIS A 41 -8.75 17.99 2.15
CA HIS A 41 -9.95 17.70 1.35
C HIS A 41 -10.57 16.39 1.84
N ARG A 42 -11.89 16.38 2.00
CA ARG A 42 -12.67 15.19 2.32
C ARG A 42 -13.88 15.13 1.40
N LEU A 43 -13.62 14.69 0.18
CA LEU A 43 -14.63 14.58 -0.86
C LEU A 43 -15.38 13.25 -0.71
N TYR A 44 -16.38 13.24 0.17
CA TYR A 44 -17.37 12.15 0.27
C TYR A 44 -18.61 12.50 -0.54
N ASP A 45 -19.12 11.55 -1.33
CA ASP A 45 -20.50 11.55 -1.79
C ASP A 45 -21.28 10.48 -1.01
N GLY A 46 -21.87 10.88 0.11
CA GLY A 46 -22.71 10.00 0.96
C GLY A 46 -23.97 9.46 0.26
N ARG A 47 -24.17 9.75 -1.03
CA ARG A 47 -25.28 9.21 -1.83
C ARG A 47 -24.95 7.91 -2.56
N ARG A 48 -23.68 7.51 -2.69
CA ARG A 48 -23.28 6.37 -3.53
C ARG A 48 -22.61 5.22 -2.80
N HIS A 49 -22.04 5.44 -1.62
CA HIS A 49 -21.28 4.38 -0.93
C HIS A 49 -22.12 3.62 0.10
N ASP A 50 -22.93 4.33 0.89
CA ASP A 50 -23.68 3.72 1.99
C ASP A 50 -24.85 2.86 1.47
N GLY A 51 -25.60 3.36 0.49
CA GLY A 51 -26.64 2.54 -0.18
C GLY A 51 -26.10 1.38 -1.01
N LEU A 52 -24.80 1.34 -1.33
CA LEU A 52 -24.17 0.25 -2.08
C LEU A 52 -23.69 -0.85 -1.14
N LEU A 53 -23.12 -0.49 0.02
CA LEU A 53 -22.70 -1.44 1.05
C LEU A 53 -23.91 -2.10 1.72
N ASP A 54 -24.97 -1.36 2.00
CA ASP A 54 -26.21 -1.89 2.59
C ASP A 54 -26.94 -2.83 1.61
N LEU A 55 -27.08 -2.43 0.34
CA LEU A 55 -27.69 -3.28 -0.69
C LEU A 55 -26.85 -4.54 -1.02
N LEU A 56 -25.54 -4.50 -0.74
CA LEU A 56 -24.63 -5.65 -0.87
C LEU A 56 -24.70 -6.59 0.33
N GLN A 57 -24.81 -6.06 1.55
CA GLN A 57 -25.07 -6.87 2.74
C GLN A 57 -26.45 -7.56 2.62
N ASP A 58 -27.47 -6.85 2.16
CA ASP A 58 -28.81 -7.42 1.96
C ASP A 58 -28.84 -8.47 0.85
N LYS A 59 -28.09 -8.30 -0.24
CA LYS A 59 -27.99 -9.32 -1.31
C LYS A 59 -27.13 -10.52 -0.92
N LEU A 60 -26.07 -10.33 -0.14
CA LEU A 60 -25.25 -11.41 0.40
C LEU A 60 -26.03 -12.22 1.43
N LYS A 61 -26.82 -11.55 2.28
CA LYS A 61 -27.71 -12.18 3.26
C LYS A 61 -28.84 -12.93 2.55
N ALA A 62 -29.48 -12.33 1.54
CA ALA A 62 -30.49 -13.00 0.73
C ALA A 62 -29.94 -14.20 -0.06
N MET A 63 -28.67 -14.17 -0.50
CA MET A 63 -28.02 -15.31 -1.15
C MET A 63 -27.60 -16.40 -0.17
N GLN A 64 -27.26 -16.05 1.08
CA GLN A 64 -27.00 -17.01 2.16
C GLN A 64 -28.31 -17.68 2.62
N ASP A 65 -29.38 -16.91 2.77
CA ASP A 65 -30.72 -17.41 3.12
C ASP A 65 -31.32 -18.31 2.02
N LEU A 66 -30.98 -18.08 0.74
CA LEU A 66 -31.34 -18.95 -0.38
C LEU A 66 -30.50 -20.23 -0.45
N LYS A 67 -29.28 -20.21 0.10
CA LYS A 67 -28.40 -21.38 0.18
C LYS A 67 -28.79 -22.29 1.35
N GLU A 68 -29.17 -21.71 2.48
CA GLU A 68 -29.69 -22.46 3.64
C GLU A 68 -31.08 -23.07 3.39
N LYS A 69 -31.87 -22.53 2.46
CA LYS A 69 -33.16 -23.12 2.05
C LYS A 69 -33.06 -24.22 0.99
N ALA A 70 -31.88 -24.47 0.42
CA ALA A 70 -31.69 -25.44 -0.66
C ALA A 70 -31.02 -26.76 -0.20
N GLU A 71 -30.66 -26.89 1.08
CA GLU A 71 -30.02 -28.09 1.64
C GLU A 71 -30.99 -29.02 2.41
N ASP A 72 -32.30 -28.75 2.35
CA ASP A 72 -33.32 -29.47 3.12
C ASP A 72 -34.48 -29.96 2.23
N ASP A 73 -34.19 -30.75 1.18
CA ASP A 73 -35.19 -31.62 0.54
C ASP A 73 -34.52 -32.78 -0.24
N ASP A 74 -34.54 -33.96 0.37
CA ASP A 74 -33.95 -35.20 -0.13
C ASP A 74 -35.06 -36.07 -0.77
N THR A 75 -35.21 -36.08 -2.10
CA THR A 75 -35.86 -37.18 -2.84
C THR A 75 -35.49 -37.21 -4.34
N LEU A 76 -34.75 -38.25 -4.75
CA LEU A 76 -34.64 -38.74 -6.14
C LEU A 76 -35.73 -39.79 -6.40
N PRO A 77 -36.27 -39.97 -7.65
CA PRO A 77 -35.64 -40.94 -8.57
C PRO A 77 -35.90 -40.84 -10.11
N LEU A 78 -34.93 -41.37 -10.88
CA LEU A 78 -35.03 -42.30 -12.06
C LEU A 78 -35.56 -41.88 -13.47
N LEU A 79 -34.69 -42.08 -14.50
CA LEU A 79 -34.77 -43.05 -15.64
C LEU A 79 -34.09 -42.54 -16.96
N ARG A 80 -32.94 -43.14 -17.36
CA ARG A 80 -32.64 -44.00 -18.56
C ARG A 80 -32.92 -43.36 -19.96
N LEU A 81 -32.15 -43.59 -21.03
CA LEU A 81 -31.55 -44.83 -21.56
C LEU A 81 -30.58 -44.51 -22.73
N GLU A 82 -29.59 -45.38 -22.93
CA GLU A 82 -28.56 -45.38 -23.99
C GLU A 82 -29.06 -45.78 -25.40
N SER A 83 -28.27 -45.43 -26.44
CA SER A 83 -27.90 -46.28 -27.62
C SER A 83 -26.96 -45.45 -28.52
N SER A 84 -25.95 -45.94 -29.26
CA SER A 84 -25.32 -47.25 -29.45
C SER A 84 -24.00 -47.09 -30.24
N LEU A 85 -23.00 -47.88 -29.83
CA LEU A 85 -21.73 -48.37 -30.41
C LEU A 85 -21.44 -48.25 -31.93
N LEU A 86 -20.17 -47.97 -32.30
CA LEU A 86 -19.22 -48.90 -32.96
C LEU A 86 -17.78 -48.30 -33.07
N PRO A 87 -16.68 -49.12 -33.13
CA PRO A 87 -15.30 -48.70 -32.82
C PRO A 87 -14.31 -48.71 -34.01
N LYS A 88 -13.28 -47.82 -34.03
CA LYS A 88 -12.00 -48.02 -34.76
C LYS A 88 -10.79 -47.25 -34.17
N THR A 89 -9.80 -48.05 -33.71
CA THR A 89 -8.31 -47.94 -33.73
C THR A 89 -7.54 -46.69 -33.21
N PRO A 90 -6.39 -46.89 -32.52
CA PRO A 90 -5.64 -45.83 -31.84
C PRO A 90 -4.69 -45.08 -32.79
N SER A 91 -4.81 -43.76 -32.84
CA SER A 91 -3.83 -42.88 -33.48
C SER A 91 -3.10 -42.04 -32.43
N ILE A 92 -1.77 -42.10 -32.48
CA ILE A 92 -0.80 -41.34 -31.68
C ILE A 92 -1.14 -39.85 -31.72
N PRO A 93 -1.26 -39.13 -30.58
CA PRO A 93 -1.51 -37.70 -30.61
C PRO A 93 -0.23 -36.93 -30.94
N THR A 94 -0.21 -36.27 -32.10
CA THR A 94 0.62 -35.08 -32.33
C THR A 94 0.28 -33.99 -31.31
N PRO A 95 1.26 -33.29 -30.72
CA PRO A 95 0.99 -32.23 -29.76
C PRO A 95 0.27 -31.06 -30.46
N LYS A 96 -0.94 -30.74 -29.99
CA LYS A 96 -1.66 -29.53 -30.38
C LYS A 96 -0.94 -28.33 -29.75
N ARG A 97 -0.57 -27.34 -30.56
CA ARG A 97 -0.20 -25.98 -30.13
C ARG A 97 -1.29 -25.44 -29.19
N THR A 98 -0.98 -25.33 -27.90
CA THR A 98 -1.80 -24.62 -26.93
C THR A 98 -1.65 -23.12 -27.17
N LYS A 99 -2.67 -22.45 -27.73
CA LYS A 99 -2.83 -21.01 -27.54
C LYS A 99 -3.08 -20.79 -26.06
N LEU A 100 -2.24 -20.01 -25.37
CA LEU A 100 -2.56 -19.51 -24.03
C LEU A 100 -3.85 -18.68 -24.13
N GLU A 101 -4.93 -19.12 -23.49
CA GLU A 101 -6.18 -18.35 -23.41
C GLU A 101 -6.00 -17.18 -22.43
N GLN A 102 -6.21 -15.96 -22.90
CA GLN A 102 -6.25 -14.76 -22.06
C GLN A 102 -7.44 -14.85 -21.10
N LEU A 103 -7.21 -14.56 -19.81
CA LEU A 103 -8.25 -14.59 -18.78
C LEU A 103 -9.33 -13.50 -19.05
N PRO A 104 -10.63 -13.82 -18.95
CA PRO A 104 -11.74 -12.87 -19.16
C PRO A 104 -11.68 -11.63 -18.24
N LEU A 105 -12.22 -10.51 -18.71
CA LEU A 105 -12.21 -9.20 -18.00
C LEU A 105 -12.78 -9.32 -16.59
N THR A 106 -13.85 -10.10 -16.43
CA THR A 106 -14.54 -10.32 -15.15
C THR A 106 -13.70 -11.06 -14.10
N LYS A 107 -12.80 -11.97 -14.52
CA LYS A 107 -11.87 -12.65 -13.60
C LYS A 107 -10.72 -11.75 -13.17
N ARG A 108 -10.30 -10.82 -14.04
CA ARG A 108 -9.07 -10.03 -13.85
C ARG A 108 -9.32 -8.66 -13.21
N TYR A 109 -10.45 -8.02 -13.51
CA TYR A 109 -10.80 -6.68 -13.01
C TYR A 109 -12.20 -6.60 -12.36
N GLY A 110 -12.84 -7.76 -12.18
CA GLY A 110 -14.07 -7.91 -11.43
C GLY A 110 -15.35 -7.61 -12.23
N THR A 111 -16.49 -7.63 -11.56
CA THR A 111 -17.81 -7.49 -12.20
C THR A 111 -18.23 -6.04 -12.38
N TYR A 112 -18.90 -5.72 -13.49
CA TYR A 112 -19.50 -4.41 -13.72
C TYR A 112 -20.55 -4.09 -12.66
N LYS A 113 -20.56 -2.84 -12.19
CA LYS A 113 -21.53 -2.36 -11.21
C LYS A 113 -22.45 -1.30 -11.80
N GLU A 114 -21.96 -0.06 -11.92
CA GLU A 114 -22.75 1.10 -12.31
C GLU A 114 -22.08 1.88 -13.45
N GLN A 115 -22.88 2.52 -14.29
CA GLN A 115 -22.41 3.49 -15.28
C GLN A 115 -22.20 4.85 -14.62
N ILE A 116 -20.95 5.30 -14.55
CA ILE A 116 -20.58 6.57 -13.91
C ILE A 116 -20.47 7.75 -14.89
N GLY A 117 -20.34 7.48 -16.19
CA GLY A 117 -20.22 8.53 -17.20
C GLY A 117 -20.64 8.09 -18.60
N ARG A 118 -21.14 9.05 -19.40
CA ARG A 118 -21.45 8.88 -20.83
C ARG A 118 -20.91 10.08 -21.60
N GLY A 119 -19.87 9.86 -22.42
CA GLY A 119 -19.22 10.90 -23.22
C GLY A 119 -19.26 10.63 -24.73
N SER A 120 -18.63 11.51 -25.51
CA SER A 120 -18.45 11.37 -26.96
C SER A 120 -17.43 10.28 -27.37
N SER A 121 -16.66 9.80 -26.40
CA SER A 121 -15.60 8.78 -26.51
C SER A 121 -16.07 7.38 -26.08
N GLY A 122 -17.15 7.26 -25.28
CA GLY A 122 -17.67 5.96 -24.82
C GLY A 122 -18.51 6.02 -23.54
N ILE A 123 -18.77 4.84 -22.98
CA ILE A 123 -19.45 4.67 -21.68
C ILE A 123 -18.39 4.29 -20.63
N VAL A 124 -18.38 4.96 -19.49
CA VAL A 124 -17.51 4.63 -18.37
C VAL A 124 -18.32 3.95 -17.27
N ARG A 125 -17.89 2.75 -16.87
CA ARG A 125 -18.48 1.94 -15.80
C ARG A 125 -17.47 1.76 -14.68
N VAL A 126 -17.97 1.44 -13.48
CA VAL A 126 -17.12 0.97 -12.39
C VAL A 126 -17.12 -0.54 -12.37
N SER A 127 -15.94 -1.15 -12.27
CA SER A 127 -15.78 -2.55 -11.92
C SER A 127 -15.21 -2.68 -10.51
N PHE A 128 -15.60 -3.75 -9.83
CA PHE A 128 -15.12 -4.06 -8.49
C PHE A 128 -14.49 -5.44 -8.49
N LEU A 129 -13.20 -5.51 -8.18
CA LEU A 129 -12.49 -6.75 -7.94
C LEU A 129 -12.46 -7.03 -6.43
N PRO A 130 -13.19 -8.05 -5.95
CA PRO A 130 -13.07 -8.49 -4.56
C PRO A 130 -11.65 -9.02 -4.34
N HIS A 131 -10.98 -8.56 -3.28
CA HIS A 131 -9.67 -9.06 -2.85
C HIS A 131 -8.54 -8.88 -3.89
N SER A 132 -8.14 -7.64 -4.16
CA SER A 132 -6.91 -7.38 -4.90
C SER A 132 -5.69 -7.46 -3.98
N THR A 133 -4.53 -7.79 -4.55
CA THR A 133 -3.23 -7.84 -3.86
C THR A 133 -2.84 -6.50 -3.22
N GLU A 134 -3.41 -5.38 -3.70
CA GLU A 134 -3.13 -4.03 -3.19
C GLU A 134 -4.14 -3.56 -2.13
N HIS A 135 -5.35 -4.14 -2.08
CA HIS A 135 -6.41 -3.79 -1.13
C HIS A 135 -7.12 -5.04 -0.54
N PRO A 136 -6.47 -5.74 0.41
CA PRO A 136 -6.93 -7.04 0.90
C PRO A 136 -8.23 -7.00 1.72
N THR A 137 -8.61 -5.84 2.25
CA THR A 137 -9.72 -5.68 3.21
C THR A 137 -10.94 -4.95 2.62
N GLY A 138 -10.93 -4.60 1.33
CA GLY A 138 -12.02 -3.81 0.73
C GLY A 138 -12.26 -4.01 -0.76
N GLY A 139 -11.47 -4.85 -1.44
CA GLY A 139 -11.47 -4.95 -2.89
C GLY A 139 -10.97 -3.66 -3.57
N GLN A 140 -10.78 -3.71 -4.90
CA GLN A 140 -10.27 -2.58 -5.68
C GLN A 140 -11.31 -2.16 -6.71
N LEU A 141 -11.56 -0.84 -6.78
CA LEU A 141 -12.43 -0.25 -7.79
C LEU A 141 -11.60 0.19 -8.98
N PHE A 142 -12.11 -0.09 -10.18
CA PHE A 142 -11.52 0.36 -11.43
C PHE A 142 -12.57 1.13 -12.23
N ALA A 143 -12.11 2.11 -13.01
CA ALA A 143 -12.92 2.75 -14.03
C ALA A 143 -12.69 2.02 -15.36
N VAL A 144 -13.76 1.54 -15.98
CA VAL A 144 -13.73 0.82 -17.25
C VAL A 144 -14.40 1.66 -18.32
N LYS A 145 -13.62 2.15 -19.28
CA LYS A 145 -14.11 2.90 -20.44
C LYS A 145 -14.32 1.96 -21.61
N LYS A 146 -15.58 1.71 -21.99
CA LYS A 146 -15.93 0.93 -23.18
C LYS A 146 -15.95 1.84 -24.41
N PHE A 147 -15.13 1.50 -25.41
CA PHE A 147 -15.06 2.22 -26.67
C PHE A 147 -16.15 1.74 -27.63
N ALA A 148 -16.97 2.66 -28.10
CA ALA A 148 -17.96 2.38 -29.15
C ALA A 148 -17.45 2.86 -30.52
N GLN A 149 -17.65 2.05 -31.55
CA GLN A 149 -17.51 2.48 -32.94
C GLN A 149 -18.67 3.41 -33.31
N ARG A 150 -18.36 4.56 -33.91
CA ARG A 150 -19.40 5.53 -34.33
C ARG A 150 -20.09 5.04 -35.61
N GLN A 151 -21.39 5.33 -35.77
CA GLN A 151 -22.20 4.86 -36.92
C GLN A 151 -21.63 5.22 -38.31
N LYS A 152 -20.82 6.28 -38.44
CA LYS A 152 -20.20 6.74 -39.70
C LYS A 152 -18.68 6.52 -39.75
N GLU A 153 -18.13 5.75 -38.81
CA GLU A 153 -16.68 5.53 -38.67
C GLU A 153 -16.30 4.14 -39.21
N SER A 154 -15.38 4.09 -40.17
CA SER A 154 -14.80 2.83 -40.64
C SER A 154 -14.02 2.13 -39.53
N THR A 155 -13.94 0.79 -39.55
CA THR A 155 -13.17 0.00 -38.58
C THR A 155 -11.72 0.45 -38.47
N LYS A 156 -11.06 0.80 -39.59
CA LYS A 156 -9.69 1.37 -39.59
C LYS A 156 -9.57 2.66 -38.78
N LYS A 157 -10.56 3.55 -38.90
CA LYS A 157 -10.60 4.84 -38.19
C LYS A 157 -10.93 4.66 -36.70
N TYR A 158 -11.82 3.71 -36.37
CA TYR A 158 -12.12 3.30 -35.00
C TYR A 158 -10.87 2.76 -34.30
N MET A 159 -10.16 1.80 -34.92
CA MET A 159 -8.93 1.22 -34.39
C MET A 159 -7.80 2.25 -34.25
N LYS A 160 -7.68 3.19 -35.19
CA LYS A 160 -6.70 4.28 -35.09
C LYS A 160 -6.98 5.18 -33.88
N ARG A 161 -8.24 5.57 -33.66
CA ARG A 161 -8.65 6.39 -32.51
C ARG A 161 -8.41 5.67 -31.19
N LEU A 162 -8.79 4.39 -31.11
CA LEU A 162 -8.57 3.53 -29.95
C LEU A 162 -7.08 3.42 -29.61
N GLY A 163 -6.26 3.05 -30.61
CA GLY A 163 -4.82 2.86 -30.44
C GLY A 163 -4.11 4.14 -30.04
N ALA A 164 -4.45 5.28 -30.67
CA ALA A 164 -3.84 6.57 -30.31
C ALA A 164 -4.12 6.96 -28.85
N GLU A 165 -5.37 6.87 -28.40
CA GLU A 165 -5.74 7.19 -27.02
C GLU A 165 -5.05 6.25 -26.02
N PHE A 166 -5.04 4.94 -26.29
CA PHE A 166 -4.41 3.96 -25.41
C PHE A 166 -2.88 4.10 -25.37
N CYS A 167 -2.20 4.23 -26.51
CA CYS A 167 -0.74 4.36 -26.56
C CYS A 167 -0.24 5.61 -25.81
N ILE A 168 -0.96 6.73 -25.95
CA ILE A 168 -0.65 7.95 -25.19
C ILE A 168 -0.90 7.69 -23.70
N SER A 169 -2.12 7.30 -23.32
CA SER A 169 -2.51 7.20 -21.91
C SER A 169 -1.80 6.08 -21.11
N SER A 170 -1.40 4.98 -21.76
CA SER A 170 -0.64 3.89 -21.12
C SER A 170 0.83 4.23 -20.88
N SER A 171 1.38 5.21 -21.60
CA SER A 171 2.78 5.61 -21.49
C SER A 171 2.99 6.79 -20.53
N LEU A 172 1.92 7.34 -19.94
CA LEU A 172 1.94 8.51 -19.07
C LEU A 172 1.84 8.08 -17.60
N HIS A 173 2.83 8.50 -16.80
CA HIS A 173 2.94 8.19 -15.39
C HIS A 173 3.29 9.45 -14.59
N HIS A 174 2.28 10.02 -13.93
CA HIS A 174 2.46 11.20 -13.07
C HIS A 174 1.36 11.27 -12.02
N THR A 175 1.64 11.83 -10.84
CA THR A 175 0.68 11.98 -9.73
C THR A 175 -0.64 12.60 -10.18
N ASN A 176 -0.55 13.67 -10.98
CA ASN A 176 -1.68 14.43 -11.49
C ASN A 176 -2.21 13.99 -12.85
N VAL A 177 -1.88 12.77 -13.30
CA VAL A 177 -2.42 12.16 -14.52
C VAL A 177 -3.10 10.83 -14.15
N ILE A 178 -4.24 10.53 -14.77
CA ILE A 178 -4.96 9.27 -14.54
C ILE A 178 -4.11 8.10 -15.04
N ARG A 179 -3.95 7.08 -14.20
CA ARG A 179 -3.24 5.86 -14.56
C ARG A 179 -4.12 4.94 -15.39
N THR A 180 -3.66 4.64 -16.59
CA THR A 180 -4.21 3.58 -17.45
C THR A 180 -3.50 2.26 -17.13
N LEU A 181 -4.28 1.19 -16.93
CA LEU A 181 -3.77 -0.10 -16.45
C LEU A 181 -3.76 -1.18 -17.53
N ASP A 182 -4.80 -1.23 -18.37
CA ASP A 182 -4.91 -2.28 -19.39
C ASP A 182 -5.88 -1.90 -20.52
N LEU A 183 -5.79 -2.59 -21.65
CA LEU A 183 -6.75 -2.57 -22.75
C LEU A 183 -7.19 -4.01 -23.06
N ILE A 184 -8.48 -4.29 -22.88
CA ILE A 184 -9.02 -5.64 -22.92
C ILE A 184 -10.18 -5.68 -23.91
N GLN A 185 -10.32 -6.79 -24.63
CA GLN A 185 -11.47 -7.04 -25.49
C GLN A 185 -12.68 -7.42 -24.63
N ASP A 186 -13.85 -6.86 -24.93
CA ASP A 186 -15.05 -7.08 -24.13
C ASP A 186 -15.58 -8.51 -24.27
N ASP A 187 -15.80 -9.19 -23.15
CA ASP A 187 -16.31 -10.56 -23.09
C ASP A 187 -17.70 -10.69 -23.75
N GLU A 188 -18.51 -9.61 -23.73
CA GLU A 188 -19.90 -9.60 -24.25
C GLU A 188 -19.99 -9.27 -25.75
N SER A 189 -18.95 -8.72 -26.36
CA SER A 189 -18.98 -8.31 -27.78
C SER A 189 -17.62 -8.49 -28.44
N SER A 190 -17.56 -9.32 -29.48
CA SER A 190 -16.33 -9.62 -30.24
C SER A 190 -15.64 -8.40 -30.87
N ASP A 191 -16.31 -7.25 -30.97
CA ASP A 191 -15.81 -6.06 -31.68
C ASP A 191 -15.53 -4.85 -30.76
N GLY A 192 -15.69 -4.99 -29.43
CA GLY A 192 -15.57 -3.88 -28.48
C GLY A 192 -14.30 -3.96 -27.62
N PHE A 193 -13.62 -2.83 -27.40
CA PHE A 193 -12.49 -2.72 -26.47
C PHE A 193 -12.84 -1.92 -25.22
N CYS A 194 -12.26 -2.31 -24.10
CA CYS A 194 -12.41 -1.73 -22.77
C CYS A 194 -11.04 -1.29 -22.24
N GLN A 195 -10.89 0.00 -21.93
CA GLN A 195 -9.72 0.52 -21.25
C GLN A 195 -9.96 0.57 -19.74
N ILE A 196 -9.03 -0.01 -18.99
CA ILE A 196 -9.05 -0.08 -17.53
C ILE A 196 -8.19 1.05 -16.97
N MET A 197 -8.74 1.81 -16.03
CA MET A 197 -8.08 2.96 -15.40
C MET A 197 -8.28 2.91 -13.87
N GLU A 198 -7.44 3.64 -13.14
CA GLU A 198 -7.68 3.87 -11.71
C GLU A 198 -9.02 4.59 -11.46
N TYR A 199 -9.66 4.31 -10.33
CA TYR A 199 -10.93 4.93 -9.96
C TYR A 199 -10.73 6.13 -9.03
N CYS A 200 -11.22 7.30 -9.43
CA CYS A 200 -11.22 8.53 -8.63
C CYS A 200 -12.55 8.73 -7.91
N SER A 201 -12.61 8.40 -6.62
CA SER A 201 -13.86 8.41 -5.84
C SER A 201 -14.42 9.80 -5.48
N GLY A 202 -13.62 10.86 -5.66
CA GLY A 202 -14.02 12.25 -5.38
C GLY A 202 -14.84 12.90 -6.51
N GLY A 203 -15.04 12.19 -7.63
CA GLY A 203 -15.76 12.70 -8.80
C GLY A 203 -14.92 13.65 -9.65
N ASP A 204 -15.57 14.47 -10.46
CA ASP A 204 -14.92 15.49 -11.31
C ASP A 204 -15.00 16.90 -10.72
N VAL A 205 -14.08 17.77 -11.13
CA VAL A 205 -14.03 19.18 -10.70
C VAL A 205 -15.30 19.92 -11.13
N TYR A 206 -15.89 19.59 -12.29
CA TYR A 206 -17.13 20.22 -12.75
C TYR A 206 -18.26 20.08 -11.70
N THR A 207 -18.50 18.86 -11.25
CA THR A 207 -19.50 18.53 -10.24
C THR A 207 -19.17 19.20 -8.90
N ARG A 208 -17.89 19.25 -8.51
CA ARG A 208 -17.45 19.94 -7.28
C ARG A 208 -17.78 21.43 -7.33
N VAL A 209 -17.42 22.12 -8.41
CA VAL A 209 -17.69 23.55 -8.61
C VAL A 209 -19.20 23.85 -8.58
N ARG A 210 -20.01 23.02 -9.24
CA ARG A 210 -21.47 23.24 -9.31
C ARG A 210 -22.21 22.86 -8.04
N SER A 211 -21.63 22.02 -7.17
CA SER A 211 -22.25 21.58 -5.92
C SER A 211 -22.36 22.65 -4.83
N ILE A 212 -21.59 23.74 -4.91
CA ILE A 212 -21.52 24.79 -3.87
C ILE A 212 -22.79 25.68 -3.83
N GLY A 213 -23.62 25.66 -4.88
CA GLY A 213 -24.95 26.28 -4.87
C GLY A 213 -24.94 27.81 -4.80
N GLY A 214 -25.26 28.46 -5.92
CA GLY A 214 -25.30 29.93 -6.05
C GLY A 214 -24.15 30.46 -6.90
N SER A 215 -24.21 31.73 -7.28
CA SER A 215 -23.23 32.41 -8.17
C SER A 215 -21.82 32.58 -7.57
N ARG A 216 -21.35 31.65 -6.72
CA ARG A 216 -20.06 31.69 -6.01
C ARG A 216 -19.30 30.41 -6.35
N GLY A 217 -18.07 30.56 -6.88
CA GLY A 217 -17.16 29.43 -7.11
C GLY A 217 -16.48 28.95 -5.84
N LEU A 218 -15.49 28.06 -6.00
CA LEU A 218 -14.64 27.54 -4.92
C LEU A 218 -13.93 28.67 -4.17
N CYS A 219 -13.56 28.44 -2.91
CA CYS A 219 -12.68 29.37 -2.19
C CYS A 219 -11.29 29.43 -2.86
N ALA A 220 -10.50 30.46 -2.55
CA ALA A 220 -9.24 30.71 -3.24
C ALA A 220 -8.27 29.55 -2.99
N ASP A 221 -8.13 29.16 -1.73
CA ASP A 221 -7.19 28.12 -1.31
C ASP A 221 -7.53 26.74 -1.92
N GLU A 222 -8.82 26.39 -2.06
CA GLU A 222 -9.25 25.15 -2.70
C GLU A 222 -8.98 25.18 -4.22
N ALA A 223 -9.33 26.28 -4.90
CA ALA A 223 -9.09 26.43 -6.34
C ALA A 223 -7.60 26.47 -6.68
N ASP A 224 -6.81 27.20 -5.88
CA ASP A 224 -5.36 27.36 -6.05
C ASP A 224 -4.65 26.01 -5.90
N CYS A 225 -5.05 25.19 -4.92
CA CYS A 225 -4.53 23.84 -4.73
C CYS A 225 -4.77 22.96 -5.96
N TYR A 226 -6.01 22.89 -6.47
CA TYR A 226 -6.31 22.12 -7.68
C TYR A 226 -5.59 22.67 -8.91
N PHE A 227 -5.46 23.99 -9.01
CA PHE A 227 -4.82 24.64 -10.14
C PHE A 227 -3.32 24.34 -10.22
N LYS A 228 -2.61 24.38 -9.09
CA LYS A 228 -1.19 23.99 -9.04
C LYS A 228 -0.99 22.52 -9.42
N GLN A 229 -1.86 21.64 -8.95
CA GLN A 229 -1.87 20.22 -9.34
C GLN A 229 -2.13 20.02 -10.84
N LEU A 230 -3.08 20.77 -11.43
CA LEU A 230 -3.34 20.78 -12.87
C LEU A 230 -2.10 21.21 -13.65
N LEU A 231 -1.46 22.31 -13.25
CA LEU A 231 -0.26 22.82 -13.93
C LEU A 231 0.92 21.86 -13.86
N ARG A 232 1.14 21.17 -12.72
CA ARG A 232 2.14 20.08 -12.61
C ARG A 232 1.85 18.96 -13.61
N GLY A 233 0.58 18.56 -13.75
CA GLY A 233 0.18 17.58 -14.76
C GLY A 233 0.42 18.05 -16.20
N ILE A 234 0.08 19.30 -16.53
CA ILE A 234 0.30 19.87 -17.87
C ILE A 234 1.79 19.96 -18.22
N GLU A 235 2.62 20.42 -17.27
CA GLU A 235 4.07 20.52 -17.46
C GLU A 235 4.69 19.15 -17.76
N TYR A 236 4.26 18.11 -17.04
CA TYR A 236 4.63 16.73 -17.32
C TYR A 236 4.23 16.27 -18.73
N LEU A 237 2.97 16.50 -19.15
CA LEU A 237 2.50 16.14 -20.49
C LEU A 237 3.33 16.83 -21.58
N HIS A 238 3.55 18.14 -21.45
CA HIS A 238 4.31 18.91 -22.44
C HIS A 238 5.77 18.50 -22.51
N LYS A 239 6.38 18.15 -21.37
CA LYS A 239 7.76 17.64 -21.29
C LYS A 239 7.90 16.28 -21.97
N THR A 240 6.89 15.42 -21.83
CA THR A 240 6.79 14.10 -22.49
C THR A 240 6.29 14.16 -23.93
N GLY A 241 6.24 15.35 -24.55
CA GLY A 241 5.92 15.48 -25.97
C GLY A 241 4.43 15.31 -26.30
N VAL A 242 3.54 15.41 -25.32
CA VAL A 242 2.09 15.25 -25.48
C VAL A 242 1.35 16.55 -25.13
N ALA A 243 0.35 16.92 -25.93
CA ALA A 243 -0.62 17.97 -25.60
C ALA A 243 -2.02 17.35 -25.43
N HIS A 244 -2.78 17.80 -24.43
CA HIS A 244 -4.07 17.19 -24.09
C HIS A 244 -5.22 17.65 -25.00
N ARG A 245 -5.27 18.94 -25.35
CA ARG A 245 -6.23 19.58 -26.29
C ARG A 245 -7.72 19.57 -25.90
N ASP A 246 -8.11 19.04 -24.75
CA ASP A 246 -9.51 19.08 -24.24
C ASP A 246 -9.54 19.16 -22.71
N LEU A 247 -8.76 20.07 -22.14
CA LEU A 247 -8.77 20.34 -20.70
C LEU A 247 -10.05 21.10 -20.31
N LYS A 248 -10.82 20.50 -19.41
CA LYS A 248 -12.07 21.04 -18.86
C LYS A 248 -12.34 20.41 -17.49
N PRO A 249 -13.17 21.02 -16.63
CA PRO A 249 -13.43 20.51 -15.29
C PRO A 249 -14.00 19.08 -15.25
N ASP A 250 -14.71 18.63 -16.30
CA ASP A 250 -15.22 17.25 -16.43
C ASP A 250 -14.10 16.21 -16.60
N ASN A 251 -12.99 16.62 -17.21
CA ASN A 251 -11.83 15.77 -17.49
C ASN A 251 -10.78 15.85 -16.36
N LEU A 252 -11.08 16.57 -15.28
CA LEU A 252 -10.23 16.68 -14.10
C LEU A 252 -10.90 15.92 -12.96
N LEU A 253 -10.39 14.72 -12.67
CA LEU A 253 -10.92 13.84 -11.66
C LEU A 253 -10.25 14.10 -10.31
N LEU A 254 -10.98 13.86 -9.22
CA LEU A 254 -10.54 14.09 -7.86
C LEU A 254 -10.58 12.78 -7.08
N THR A 255 -9.55 12.51 -6.29
CA THR A 255 -9.59 11.42 -5.31
C THR A 255 -10.28 11.86 -4.02
N ARG A 256 -10.60 10.91 -3.12
CA ARG A 256 -11.26 11.19 -1.82
C ARG A 256 -10.53 12.26 -1.00
N ARG A 257 -9.20 12.32 -1.12
CA ARG A 257 -8.31 13.21 -0.36
C ARG A 257 -7.89 14.47 -1.14
N GLY A 258 -8.47 14.70 -2.31
CA GLY A 258 -8.26 15.92 -3.11
C GLY A 258 -7.03 15.91 -4.02
N CYS A 259 -6.50 14.73 -4.38
CA CYS A 259 -5.54 14.63 -5.48
C CYS A 259 -6.29 14.81 -6.80
N LEU A 260 -5.86 15.76 -7.63
CA LEU A 260 -6.40 16.02 -8.96
C LEU A 260 -5.66 15.19 -10.00
N LYS A 261 -6.41 14.56 -10.92
CA LYS A 261 -5.91 13.71 -12.01
C LYS A 261 -6.52 14.12 -13.35
N ILE A 262 -5.68 14.43 -14.32
CA ILE A 262 -6.07 14.73 -15.69
C ILE A 262 -6.47 13.41 -16.39
N ALA A 263 -7.64 13.39 -17.02
CA ALA A 263 -8.21 12.22 -17.69
C ALA A 263 -8.80 12.55 -19.07
N ASP A 264 -9.12 11.50 -19.84
CA ASP A 264 -9.69 11.55 -21.21
C ASP A 264 -8.73 12.08 -22.29
N PHE A 265 -7.80 11.21 -22.71
CA PHE A 265 -6.80 11.49 -23.75
C PHE A 265 -7.30 11.29 -25.19
N GLY A 266 -8.61 11.17 -25.41
CA GLY A 266 -9.16 10.86 -26.74
C GLY A 266 -8.93 11.94 -27.81
N ASN A 267 -8.58 13.15 -27.40
CA ASN A 267 -8.21 14.28 -28.28
C ASN A 267 -6.72 14.65 -28.16
N ALA A 268 -5.96 13.93 -27.33
CA ALA A 268 -4.55 14.23 -27.10
C ALA A 268 -3.72 13.97 -28.36
N GLU A 269 -2.64 14.72 -28.51
CA GLU A 269 -1.77 14.67 -29.68
C GLU A 269 -0.31 14.61 -29.28
N CYS A 270 0.45 13.75 -29.96
CA CYS A 270 1.91 13.72 -29.86
C CYS A 270 2.49 14.87 -30.69
N ILE A 271 3.03 15.88 -30.00
CA ILE A 271 3.56 17.11 -30.59
C ILE A 271 5.07 17.04 -30.84
N ARG A 272 5.77 16.01 -30.34
CA ARG A 272 7.22 15.85 -30.55
C ARG A 272 7.64 14.40 -30.33
N LEU A 273 8.35 13.78 -31.28
CA LEU A 273 8.97 12.46 -31.11
C LEU A 273 10.35 12.57 -30.37
N PRO A 274 10.89 11.51 -29.75
CA PRO A 274 12.12 11.57 -28.95
C PRO A 274 13.34 12.10 -29.68
N TRP A 275 13.46 11.83 -30.98
CA TRP A 275 14.56 12.29 -31.82
C TRP A 275 14.33 13.68 -32.43
N GLU A 276 13.14 14.25 -32.26
CA GLU A 276 12.80 15.57 -32.78
C GLU A 276 13.17 16.67 -31.78
N LYS A 277 14.00 17.61 -32.23
CA LYS A 277 14.36 18.79 -31.42
C LYS A 277 13.28 19.88 -31.42
N GLN A 278 12.43 19.92 -32.44
CA GLN A 278 11.39 20.92 -32.60
C GLN A 278 9.99 20.35 -32.35
N VAL A 279 9.12 21.17 -31.77
CA VAL A 279 7.72 20.84 -31.55
C VAL A 279 6.94 21.05 -32.84
N ARG A 280 6.10 20.08 -33.20
CA ARG A 280 5.20 20.13 -34.35
C ARG A 280 4.01 21.03 -34.02
N LEU A 281 3.72 21.98 -34.90
CA LEU A 281 2.52 22.82 -34.80
C LEU A 281 1.29 22.03 -35.24
N THR A 282 0.18 22.25 -34.55
CA THR A 282 -1.10 21.60 -34.82
C THR A 282 -2.07 22.53 -35.53
N THR A 283 -3.16 21.98 -36.05
CA THR A 283 -4.25 22.75 -36.66
C THR A 283 -5.60 22.10 -36.35
N GLY A 284 -6.68 22.80 -36.69
CA GLY A 284 -8.05 22.34 -36.53
C GLY A 284 -8.64 22.62 -35.14
N LEU A 285 -9.97 22.68 -35.13
CA LEU A 285 -10.76 22.95 -33.94
C LEU A 285 -10.90 21.70 -33.09
N CYS A 286 -10.40 21.73 -31.85
CA CYS A 286 -10.52 20.63 -30.90
C CYS A 286 -10.82 21.13 -29.48
N GLY A 287 -11.52 20.33 -28.69
CA GLY A 287 -11.86 20.63 -27.31
C GLY A 287 -13.32 21.06 -27.10
N SER A 288 -13.61 21.49 -25.87
CA SER A 288 -14.97 21.83 -25.41
C SER A 288 -15.18 23.34 -25.39
N PHE A 289 -16.24 23.83 -26.04
CA PHE A 289 -16.39 25.22 -26.50
C PHE A 289 -15.88 26.35 -25.57
N PRO A 290 -16.22 26.40 -24.27
CA PRO A 290 -15.76 27.49 -23.39
C PRO A 290 -14.22 27.54 -23.22
N TYR A 291 -13.57 26.38 -23.30
CA TYR A 291 -12.14 26.19 -23.02
C TYR A 291 -11.27 26.19 -24.27
N ILE A 292 -11.88 26.20 -25.47
CA ILE A 292 -11.16 26.26 -26.75
C ILE A 292 -10.48 27.63 -26.87
N SER A 293 -9.20 27.63 -27.26
CA SER A 293 -8.41 28.83 -27.45
C SER A 293 -8.73 29.57 -28.76
N PRO A 294 -8.64 30.91 -28.80
CA PRO A 294 -9.10 31.73 -29.94
C PRO A 294 -8.41 31.38 -31.26
N GLU A 295 -7.12 31.01 -31.22
CA GLU A 295 -6.34 30.65 -32.39
C GLU A 295 -6.86 29.40 -33.14
N GLN A 296 -7.64 28.53 -32.49
CA GLN A 296 -8.21 27.35 -33.13
C GLN A 296 -9.41 27.68 -34.03
N TYR A 297 -10.00 28.88 -33.87
CA TYR A 297 -11.11 29.36 -34.69
C TYR A 297 -10.63 30.10 -35.96
N VAL A 298 -9.32 30.36 -36.08
CA VAL A 298 -8.74 31.09 -37.21
C VAL A 298 -8.66 30.19 -38.44
N VAL A 299 -9.24 30.65 -39.55
CA VAL A 299 -9.09 30.03 -40.87
C VAL A 299 -8.43 31.06 -41.80
N LEU A 300 -7.36 30.67 -42.51
CA LEU A 300 -6.67 31.55 -43.45
C LEU A 300 -7.27 31.40 -44.85
N GLU A 301 -7.73 32.52 -45.42
CA GLU A 301 -8.12 32.57 -46.84
C GLU A 301 -6.89 32.90 -47.71
N TYR A 302 -6.42 31.94 -48.51
CA TYR A 302 -5.37 32.19 -49.50
C TYR A 302 -5.78 31.67 -50.87
N LYS A 303 -5.91 32.55 -51.86
CA LYS A 303 -6.21 32.23 -53.29
C LYS A 303 -7.19 31.05 -53.48
N LYS A 304 -8.43 31.19 -52.98
CA LYS A 304 -9.52 30.20 -53.10
C LYS A 304 -9.24 28.79 -52.54
N LYS A 305 -8.16 28.60 -51.77
CA LYS A 305 -7.88 27.40 -50.99
C LYS A 305 -7.91 27.78 -49.51
N MET A 306 -8.84 27.20 -48.76
CA MET A 306 -8.87 27.30 -47.29
C MET A 306 -7.59 26.65 -46.75
N ALA A 307 -6.66 27.45 -46.21
CA ALA A 307 -5.40 26.96 -45.65
C ALA A 307 -5.54 26.83 -44.12
N ALA A 308 -4.98 25.76 -43.57
CA ALA A 308 -5.03 25.48 -42.14
C ALA A 308 -4.14 26.48 -41.37
N TYR A 309 -4.67 27.13 -40.33
CA TYR A 309 -3.88 27.95 -39.42
C TYR A 309 -3.17 27.04 -38.41
N TYR A 310 -1.85 27.17 -38.28
CA TYR A 310 -1.03 26.34 -37.41
C TYR A 310 -0.68 27.07 -36.11
N PHE A 311 -0.80 26.38 -34.99
CA PHE A 311 -0.55 26.91 -33.65
C PHE A 311 0.10 25.86 -32.74
N ASP A 312 0.66 26.30 -31.62
CA ASP A 312 1.23 25.41 -30.61
C ASP A 312 0.14 24.85 -29.69
N ALA A 313 -0.04 23.53 -29.70
CA ALA A 313 -1.04 22.85 -28.86
C ALA A 313 -0.80 23.06 -27.36
N ARG A 314 0.45 23.27 -26.93
CA ARG A 314 0.78 23.53 -25.52
C ARG A 314 0.22 24.86 -25.05
N ALA A 315 0.28 25.87 -25.91
CA ALA A 315 -0.29 27.19 -25.62
C ALA A 315 -1.83 27.15 -25.57
N ALA A 316 -2.45 26.23 -26.31
CA ALA A 316 -3.88 25.96 -26.21
C ALA A 316 -4.26 25.31 -24.86
N ASP A 317 -3.47 24.33 -24.38
CA ASP A 317 -3.68 23.73 -23.05
C ASP A 317 -3.54 24.76 -21.91
N VAL A 318 -2.56 25.67 -22.01
CA VAL A 318 -2.37 26.78 -21.06
C VAL A 318 -3.59 27.71 -21.03
N TRP A 319 -4.16 28.04 -22.20
CA TRP A 319 -5.39 28.82 -22.28
C TRP A 319 -6.55 28.09 -21.59
N SER A 320 -6.77 26.82 -21.91
CA SER A 320 -7.83 26.02 -21.31
C SER A 320 -7.69 25.93 -19.79
N ALA A 321 -6.48 25.77 -19.26
CA ALA A 321 -6.21 25.78 -17.82
C ALA A 321 -6.58 27.14 -17.17
N GLY A 322 -6.26 28.25 -17.83
CA GLY A 322 -6.65 29.60 -17.37
C GLY A 322 -8.17 29.77 -17.29
N VAL A 323 -8.89 29.30 -18.30
CA VAL A 323 -10.37 29.30 -18.31
C VAL A 323 -10.94 28.38 -17.22
N VAL A 324 -10.35 27.20 -17.01
CA VAL A 324 -10.72 26.28 -15.92
C VAL A 324 -10.57 26.95 -14.55
N TYR A 325 -9.47 27.67 -14.31
CA TYR A 325 -9.30 28.41 -13.05
C TYR A 325 -10.39 29.47 -12.86
N MET A 326 -10.71 30.23 -13.91
CA MET A 326 -11.80 31.20 -13.85
C MET A 326 -13.15 30.55 -13.57
N ASP A 327 -13.46 29.40 -14.16
CA ASP A 327 -14.69 28.65 -13.90
C ASP A 327 -14.72 28.12 -12.45
N MET A 328 -13.59 27.63 -11.91
CA MET A 328 -13.48 27.23 -10.51
C MET A 328 -13.76 28.40 -9.56
N ARG A 329 -13.25 29.60 -9.84
CA ARG A 329 -13.39 30.79 -8.97
C ARG A 329 -14.74 31.48 -9.08
N THR A 330 -15.33 31.50 -10.27
CA THR A 330 -16.61 32.19 -10.53
C THR A 330 -17.82 31.28 -10.42
N GLY A 331 -17.63 29.96 -10.54
CA GLY A 331 -18.69 28.96 -10.59
C GLY A 331 -19.52 28.99 -11.89
N LYS A 332 -19.11 29.78 -12.88
CA LYS A 332 -19.79 29.99 -14.16
C LYS A 332 -18.77 30.06 -15.30
N HIS A 333 -19.19 29.67 -16.49
CA HIS A 333 -18.37 29.90 -17.68
C HIS A 333 -18.23 31.41 -17.94
N VAL A 334 -17.00 31.84 -18.20
CA VAL A 334 -16.67 33.24 -18.51
C VAL A 334 -17.17 33.69 -19.89
N TRP A 335 -17.27 32.74 -20.81
CA TRP A 335 -17.86 32.86 -22.15
C TRP A 335 -18.23 31.46 -22.64
N ARG A 336 -19.02 31.38 -23.71
CA ARG A 336 -19.36 30.14 -24.41
C ARG A 336 -18.41 29.88 -25.59
N TYR A 337 -17.95 30.92 -26.28
CA TYR A 337 -16.97 30.83 -27.36
C TYR A 337 -15.92 31.92 -27.24
N ALA A 338 -14.64 31.57 -27.46
CA ALA A 338 -13.55 32.53 -27.58
C ALA A 338 -13.52 33.18 -28.98
N MET A 339 -14.64 33.77 -29.40
CA MET A 339 -14.83 34.46 -30.69
C MET A 339 -15.69 35.69 -30.48
N ALA A 340 -15.14 36.88 -30.75
CA ALA A 340 -15.85 38.15 -30.56
C ALA A 340 -17.16 38.21 -31.38
N GLU A 341 -17.15 37.65 -32.60
CA GLU A 341 -18.32 37.63 -33.48
C GLU A 341 -19.47 36.72 -33.00
N LYS A 342 -19.18 35.75 -32.12
CA LYS A 342 -20.18 34.77 -31.66
C LYS A 342 -20.56 34.88 -30.19
N ASP A 343 -19.79 35.61 -29.39
CA ASP A 343 -19.98 35.69 -27.95
C ASP A 343 -19.71 37.11 -27.42
N VAL A 344 -20.77 37.75 -26.93
CA VAL A 344 -20.73 39.12 -26.40
C VAL A 344 -19.80 39.25 -25.19
N LEU A 345 -19.68 38.21 -24.36
CA LEU A 345 -18.81 38.23 -23.17
C LEU A 345 -17.33 38.18 -23.58
N TYR A 346 -17.01 37.47 -24.65
CA TYR A 346 -15.65 37.44 -25.18
C TYR A 346 -15.30 38.72 -25.94
N GLU A 347 -16.24 39.30 -26.70
CA GLU A 347 -16.08 40.61 -27.32
C GLU A 347 -15.80 41.70 -26.26
N GLU A 348 -16.55 41.68 -25.15
CA GLU A 348 -16.32 42.58 -24.01
C GLU A 348 -14.93 42.39 -23.40
N PHE A 349 -14.50 41.14 -23.18
CA PHE A 349 -13.14 40.83 -22.73
C PHE A 349 -12.08 41.42 -23.67
N GLU A 350 -12.18 41.18 -24.98
CA GLU A 350 -11.19 41.68 -25.94
C GLU A 350 -11.16 43.22 -25.98
N ARG A 351 -12.33 43.86 -25.91
CA ARG A 351 -12.46 45.31 -25.88
C ARG A 351 -11.83 45.92 -24.62
N GLU A 352 -12.14 45.38 -23.44
CA GLU A 352 -11.59 45.87 -22.16
C GLU A 352 -10.07 45.69 -22.08
N ILE A 353 -9.55 44.53 -22.50
CA ILE A 353 -8.10 44.29 -22.56
C ILE A 353 -7.42 45.27 -23.53
N ARG A 354 -8.03 45.56 -24.68
CA ARG A 354 -7.46 46.51 -25.67
C ARG A 354 -7.49 47.96 -25.19
N GLN A 355 -8.54 48.38 -24.48
CA GLN A 355 -8.73 49.78 -24.07
C GLN A 355 -8.09 50.10 -22.71
N ALA A 356 -8.24 49.22 -21.73
CA ALA A 356 -7.87 49.45 -20.33
C ALA A 356 -6.74 48.53 -19.83
N GLY A 357 -6.35 47.52 -20.61
CA GLY A 357 -5.34 46.53 -20.20
C GLY A 357 -5.77 45.64 -19.02
N THR A 358 -7.04 45.72 -18.62
CA THR A 358 -7.61 45.00 -17.47
C THR A 358 -9.03 44.53 -17.83
N TRP A 359 -9.50 43.49 -17.16
CA TRP A 359 -10.84 42.93 -17.32
C TRP A 359 -11.45 42.65 -15.95
N GLN A 360 -12.68 43.14 -15.72
CA GLN A 360 -13.28 43.19 -14.38
C GLN A 360 -13.34 41.82 -13.67
N SER A 361 -13.53 40.74 -14.41
CA SER A 361 -13.61 39.38 -13.84
C SER A 361 -12.27 38.91 -13.27
N ILE A 362 -11.13 39.28 -13.88
CA ILE A 362 -9.79 38.96 -13.35
C ILE A 362 -9.45 39.90 -12.20
N GLU A 363 -9.87 41.17 -12.25
CA GLU A 363 -9.64 42.13 -11.16
C GLU A 363 -10.31 41.75 -9.82
N ARG A 364 -11.33 40.89 -9.85
CA ARG A 364 -11.94 40.31 -8.65
C ARG A 364 -11.10 39.20 -7.99
N LEU A 365 -10.05 38.70 -8.65
CA LEU A 365 -9.14 37.71 -8.07
C LEU A 365 -8.22 38.33 -7.03
N ARG A 366 -7.93 37.56 -5.97
CA ARG A 366 -7.09 37.99 -4.84
C ARG A 366 -5.61 37.91 -5.24
N GLY A 367 -4.89 39.01 -5.05
CA GLY A 367 -3.43 39.08 -5.24
C GLY A 367 -2.99 39.53 -6.64
N ALA A 368 -2.08 40.49 -6.71
CA ALA A 368 -1.59 41.05 -7.97
C ALA A 368 -0.82 40.00 -8.81
N ALA A 369 -0.02 39.16 -8.15
CA ALA A 369 0.70 38.07 -8.81
C ALA A 369 -0.23 37.03 -9.47
N CYS A 370 -1.38 36.75 -8.83
CA CYS A 370 -2.42 35.89 -9.40
C CYS A 370 -2.98 36.47 -10.69
N ARG A 371 -3.43 37.73 -10.64
CA ARG A 371 -4.00 38.42 -11.81
C ARG A 371 -3.02 38.48 -12.98
N LYS A 372 -1.76 38.86 -12.72
CA LYS A 372 -0.70 38.92 -13.72
C LYS A 372 -0.52 37.57 -14.44
N THR A 373 -0.54 36.48 -13.68
CA THR A 373 -0.39 35.11 -14.23
C THR A 373 -1.58 34.73 -15.10
N ILE A 374 -2.81 34.97 -14.63
CA ILE A 374 -4.03 34.67 -15.41
C ILE A 374 -4.13 35.51 -16.69
N TYR A 375 -3.76 36.80 -16.65
CA TYR A 375 -3.67 37.62 -17.87
C TYR A 375 -2.64 37.07 -18.87
N ALA A 376 -1.50 36.58 -18.39
CA ALA A 376 -0.49 35.99 -19.26
C ALA A 376 -0.99 34.69 -19.92
N MET A 377 -1.75 33.86 -19.19
CA MET A 377 -2.36 32.63 -19.72
C MET A 377 -3.48 32.91 -20.73
N LEU A 378 -4.31 33.93 -20.46
CA LEU A 378 -5.43 34.35 -21.32
C LEU A 378 -5.03 35.40 -22.36
N ASN A 379 -3.75 35.43 -22.77
CA ASN A 379 -3.32 36.28 -23.88
C ASN A 379 -3.92 35.76 -25.20
N THR A 380 -4.52 36.64 -26.00
CA THR A 380 -5.13 36.27 -27.28
C THR A 380 -4.09 35.85 -28.32
N ASP A 381 -2.84 36.31 -28.19
CA ASP A 381 -1.70 35.82 -28.97
C ASP A 381 -1.02 34.66 -28.25
N TRP A 382 -1.20 33.46 -28.79
CA TRP A 382 -0.64 32.22 -28.23
C TRP A 382 0.89 32.25 -28.12
N LYS A 383 1.59 33.03 -28.97
CA LYS A 383 3.06 33.14 -28.92
C LYS A 383 3.57 33.91 -27.70
N LYS A 384 2.70 34.69 -27.07
CA LYS A 384 3.01 35.47 -25.86
C LYS A 384 2.64 34.73 -24.57
N ARG A 385 2.00 33.56 -24.67
CA ARG A 385 1.62 32.78 -23.49
C ARG A 385 2.86 32.12 -22.88
N PRO A 386 3.02 32.15 -21.56
CA PRO A 386 4.09 31.45 -20.87
C PRO A 386 3.89 29.93 -20.97
N SER A 387 4.96 29.14 -20.88
CA SER A 387 4.83 27.69 -20.78
C SER A 387 4.30 27.28 -19.40
N ALA A 388 3.76 26.06 -19.27
CA ALA A 388 3.35 25.53 -17.97
C ALA A 388 4.49 25.55 -16.93
N ALA A 389 5.73 25.29 -17.36
CA ALA A 389 6.92 25.39 -16.53
C ALA A 389 7.22 26.82 -16.05
N ASP A 390 7.02 27.83 -16.90
CA ASP A 390 7.20 29.24 -16.52
C ASP A 390 6.11 29.68 -15.54
N ILE A 391 4.87 29.20 -15.74
CA ILE A 391 3.75 29.48 -14.84
C ILE A 391 4.00 28.86 -13.46
N LEU A 392 4.49 27.62 -13.38
CA LEU A 392 4.82 26.96 -12.12
C LEU A 392 5.88 27.73 -11.30
N LYS A 393 6.80 28.44 -11.98
CA LYS A 393 7.84 29.28 -11.36
C LYS A 393 7.38 30.71 -11.02
N SER A 394 6.13 31.07 -11.34
CA SER A 394 5.58 32.38 -10.98
C SER A 394 5.46 32.53 -9.46
N GLU A 395 5.64 33.75 -8.96
CA GLU A 395 5.52 34.09 -7.52
C GLU A 395 4.23 33.57 -6.87
N TRP A 396 3.11 33.66 -7.59
CA TRP A 396 1.83 33.17 -7.09
C TRP A 396 1.80 31.64 -7.03
N ILE A 397 2.10 30.94 -8.12
CA ILE A 397 1.98 29.48 -8.13
C ILE A 397 2.99 28.81 -7.21
N ASP A 398 4.20 29.34 -7.12
CA ASP A 398 5.23 28.81 -6.23
C ASP A 398 4.78 28.84 -4.75
N SER A 399 4.14 29.94 -4.34
CA SER A 399 3.65 30.13 -2.96
C SER A 399 2.40 29.33 -2.56
N ILE A 400 1.71 28.69 -3.52
CA ILE A 400 0.53 27.86 -3.19
C ILE A 400 0.96 26.59 -2.44
N HIS A 401 0.40 26.39 -1.24
CA HIS A 401 0.49 25.11 -0.53
C HIS A 401 -0.47 24.09 -1.16
N VAL A 402 0.05 22.94 -1.59
CA VAL A 402 -0.76 21.82 -2.11
C VAL A 402 -1.14 20.89 -0.96
N CYS A 403 -2.29 20.23 -1.05
CA CYS A 403 -2.70 19.23 -0.04
C CYS A 403 -1.75 18.01 -0.07
N ALA A 404 -1.70 17.26 1.05
CA ALA A 404 -0.84 16.07 1.17
C ALA A 404 -1.04 15.06 0.03
N ALA A 405 -2.29 14.86 -0.42
CA ALA A 405 -2.62 13.97 -1.53
C ALA A 405 -2.09 14.48 -2.88
N GLY A 406 -2.03 15.79 -3.09
CA GLY A 406 -1.48 16.39 -4.30
C GLY A 406 0.06 16.41 -4.34
N GLU A 407 0.72 16.27 -3.20
CA GLU A 407 2.19 16.09 -3.12
C GLU A 407 2.62 14.63 -3.31
N THR A 408 1.89 13.69 -2.70
CA THR A 408 2.35 12.29 -2.57
C THR A 408 1.55 11.28 -3.41
N GLY A 409 0.48 11.72 -4.07
CA GLY A 409 -0.51 10.83 -4.69
C GLY A 409 -1.35 10.08 -3.65
N ASP A 410 -2.36 9.33 -4.11
CA ASP A 410 -3.22 8.55 -3.20
C ASP A 410 -2.60 7.19 -2.79
N SER A 411 -1.39 6.90 -3.28
CA SER A 411 -0.68 5.64 -3.03
C SER A 411 0.10 5.68 -1.72
N PHE A 412 -0.21 4.73 -0.82
CA PHE A 412 0.49 4.47 0.44
C PHE A 412 2.01 4.21 0.30
N LYS A 413 2.52 3.93 -0.91
CA LYS A 413 3.89 3.41 -1.15
C LYS A 413 5.01 4.47 -1.10
N MET A 414 4.80 5.73 -1.50
CA MET A 414 5.87 6.76 -1.45
C MET A 414 5.98 7.51 -0.12
N ALA A 415 5.03 7.34 0.80
CA ALA A 415 5.11 7.95 2.13
C ALA A 415 6.20 7.30 3.02
N PHE A 416 6.70 6.11 2.67
CA PHE A 416 7.69 5.41 3.51
C PHE A 416 9.08 6.05 3.54
N GLN A 417 9.51 6.69 2.45
CA GLN A 417 10.86 7.27 2.39
C GLN A 417 10.99 8.66 3.03
N GLN A 418 9.88 9.29 3.44
CA GLN A 418 9.86 10.61 4.11
C GLN A 418 9.22 10.55 5.52
N MET A 419 8.83 9.38 5.98
CA MET A 419 8.23 9.21 7.30
C MET A 419 9.32 9.04 8.36
N LYS A 420 9.25 9.82 9.43
CA LYS A 420 10.09 9.62 10.62
C LYS A 420 9.55 8.48 11.50
N ASN A 421 10.43 7.90 12.34
CA ASN A 421 10.09 6.86 13.30
C ASN A 421 10.16 7.34 14.77
N PRO A 422 9.27 8.26 15.19
CA PRO A 422 9.27 8.80 16.55
C PRO A 422 9.19 7.67 17.58
N SER A 423 10.09 7.72 18.55
CA SER A 423 10.31 6.68 19.56
C SER A 423 10.62 7.30 20.92
N TRP A 424 10.16 6.67 22.00
CA TRP A 424 10.44 7.11 23.37
C TRP A 424 11.72 6.50 23.91
N PHE A 425 12.77 7.30 24.04
CA PHE A 425 14.06 6.89 24.59
C PHE A 425 14.15 7.24 26.07
N LEU A 426 14.45 6.24 26.90
CA LEU A 426 14.83 6.40 28.29
C LEU A 426 16.36 6.51 28.41
N ALA A 427 16.84 7.63 28.95
CA ALA A 427 18.26 7.93 29.16
C ALA A 427 18.69 7.79 30.63
N GLY A 428 17.73 7.69 31.55
CA GLY A 428 17.95 7.58 32.99
C GLY A 428 16.62 7.64 33.74
N PRO A 429 16.66 7.55 35.09
CA PRO A 429 15.48 7.75 35.93
C PRO A 429 14.76 9.05 35.60
N HIS A 430 13.46 8.98 35.35
CA HIS A 430 12.59 10.11 34.98
C HIS A 430 13.10 10.93 33.78
N SER A 431 13.98 10.36 32.94
CA SER A 431 14.60 11.03 31.81
C SER A 431 14.24 10.30 30.53
N ALA A 432 13.03 10.55 30.04
CA ALA A 432 12.55 10.02 28.76
C ALA A 432 12.31 11.17 27.77
N SER A 433 12.59 10.93 26.49
CA SER A 433 12.37 11.92 25.42
C SER A 433 11.98 11.26 24.11
N ILE A 434 11.17 11.95 23.30
CA ILE A 434 10.83 11.51 21.94
C ILE A 434 11.96 11.89 21.01
N LYS A 435 12.42 10.95 20.19
CA LYS A 435 13.37 11.19 19.09
C LYS A 435 12.93 10.42 17.85
N ASP A 436 13.25 10.96 16.68
CA ASP A 436 12.88 10.38 15.38
C ASP A 436 13.78 9.21 14.95
N HIS A 437 15.06 9.24 15.32
CA HIS A 437 16.07 8.22 15.02
C HIS A 437 17.28 8.33 15.98
N LEU A 438 18.12 7.30 16.02
CA LEU A 438 19.50 7.40 16.49
C LEU A 438 20.33 8.14 15.43
N PRO A 439 21.30 9.00 15.78
CA PRO A 439 22.04 9.86 14.82
C PRO A 439 22.75 9.16 13.65
N ALA A 440 22.78 7.82 13.60
CA ALA A 440 23.52 7.01 12.66
C ALA A 440 22.66 6.08 11.77
N ASP A 441 21.33 6.03 11.95
CA ASP A 441 20.44 5.10 11.24
C ASP A 441 19.37 5.83 10.42
N ASN A 442 19.01 5.24 9.27
CA ASN A 442 17.90 5.69 8.40
C ASN A 442 16.59 5.84 9.19
N ASP A 443 15.75 6.81 8.82
CA ASP A 443 14.55 7.26 9.54
C ASP A 443 13.48 6.19 9.86
N ILE A 444 13.50 5.00 9.23
CA ILE A 444 12.61 3.84 9.51
C ILE A 444 13.40 2.54 9.39
N PRO A 445 13.19 1.55 10.30
CA PRO A 445 13.75 0.21 10.16
C PRO A 445 13.39 -0.43 8.81
N GLN A 446 14.40 -0.86 8.06
CA GLN A 446 14.24 -1.59 6.80
C GLN A 446 14.23 -3.08 7.06
N ILE A 447 13.56 -3.85 6.19
CA ILE A 447 13.60 -5.33 6.21
C ILE A 447 15.06 -5.77 6.00
N GLN A 448 15.60 -6.56 6.94
CA GLN A 448 16.98 -7.03 6.91
C GLN A 448 17.07 -8.51 6.53
N ASP A 449 16.10 -9.31 6.97
CA ASP A 449 15.97 -10.74 6.65
C ASP A 449 14.70 -11.02 5.83
N ALA A 450 14.73 -12.08 5.02
CA ALA A 450 13.60 -12.52 4.21
C ALA A 450 12.38 -12.95 5.05
N HIS A 451 12.55 -13.24 6.34
CA HIS A 451 11.49 -13.58 7.28
C HIS A 451 11.09 -12.39 8.17
N ASP A 452 11.68 -11.22 8.03
CA ASP A 452 11.30 -10.06 8.83
C ASP A 452 9.94 -9.51 8.40
N VAL A 453 9.25 -8.88 9.33
CA VAL A 453 8.10 -8.02 9.05
C VAL A 453 8.25 -6.67 9.72
N LEU A 454 7.80 -5.65 9.01
CA LEU A 454 7.72 -4.29 9.52
C LEU A 454 6.30 -4.04 10.00
N ILE A 455 6.16 -3.64 11.26
CA ILE A 455 4.87 -3.44 11.93
C ILE A 455 4.72 -1.96 12.27
N ARG A 456 3.58 -1.37 11.92
CA ARG A 456 3.19 -0.07 12.49
C ARG A 456 2.50 -0.31 13.82
N ILE A 457 3.15 0.13 14.90
CA ILE A 457 2.64 -0.02 16.26
C ILE A 457 1.40 0.83 16.44
N SER A 458 0.34 0.22 16.97
CA SER A 458 -0.96 0.88 17.19
C SER A 458 -1.25 1.10 18.67
N TYR A 459 -0.88 0.16 19.53
CA TYR A 459 -0.97 0.30 20.98
C TYR A 459 0.18 -0.44 21.65
N VAL A 460 0.65 0.10 22.77
CA VAL A 460 1.66 -0.50 23.64
C VAL A 460 1.10 -0.55 25.06
N GLY A 461 1.17 -1.69 25.71
CA GLY A 461 0.77 -1.87 27.10
C GLY A 461 1.86 -1.40 28.05
N VAL A 462 1.44 -0.87 29.19
CA VAL A 462 2.36 -0.53 30.28
C VAL A 462 2.44 -1.69 31.26
N CYS A 463 3.65 -2.20 31.47
CA CYS A 463 3.96 -3.22 32.47
C CYS A 463 4.62 -2.60 33.71
N GLY A 464 4.61 -3.33 34.83
CA GLY A 464 5.32 -2.94 36.05
C GLY A 464 6.83 -2.80 35.83
N SER A 465 7.41 -3.55 34.89
CA SER A 465 8.82 -3.41 34.50
C SER A 465 9.11 -2.07 33.82
N ASP A 466 8.21 -1.56 32.97
CA ASP A 466 8.35 -0.23 32.36
C ASP A 466 8.32 0.86 33.43
N VAL A 467 7.46 0.73 34.44
CA VAL A 467 7.42 1.65 35.60
C VAL A 467 8.72 1.58 36.40
N HIS A 468 9.27 0.38 36.63
CA HIS A 468 10.55 0.23 37.32
C HIS A 468 11.69 0.86 36.50
N PHE A 469 11.70 0.70 35.18
CA PHE A 469 12.65 1.38 34.30
C PHE A 469 12.49 2.89 34.33
N TRP A 470 11.27 3.42 34.31
CA TRP A 470 10.99 4.84 34.45
C TRP A 470 11.55 5.43 35.77
N ASN A 471 11.32 4.76 36.90
CA ASN A 471 11.73 5.26 38.22
C ASN A 471 13.22 5.04 38.54
N HIS A 472 13.83 3.97 38.02
CA HIS A 472 15.17 3.53 38.45
C HIS A 472 16.19 3.41 37.32
N GLY A 473 15.78 3.54 36.06
CA GLY A 473 16.65 3.47 34.88
C GLY A 473 17.07 2.04 34.49
N GLY A 474 16.56 0.98 35.13
CA GLY A 474 16.92 -0.40 34.79
C GLY A 474 16.73 -1.39 35.92
N ILE A 475 17.05 -2.67 35.64
CA ILE A 475 17.11 -3.77 36.62
C ILE A 475 18.44 -4.49 36.39
N GLN A 476 19.34 -4.46 37.38
CA GLN A 476 20.73 -4.95 37.31
C GLN A 476 21.63 -4.23 36.29
N THR A 477 21.14 -4.00 35.07
CA THR A 477 21.74 -3.16 34.03
C THR A 477 20.91 -1.90 33.87
N PHE A 478 21.58 -0.75 33.85
CA PHE A 478 20.96 0.57 33.86
C PHE A 478 21.25 1.33 32.55
N VAL A 479 20.26 2.08 32.07
CA VAL A 479 20.43 2.98 30.92
C VAL A 479 21.29 4.18 31.30
N SER A 480 21.82 4.86 30.29
CA SER A 480 22.58 6.10 30.47
C SER A 480 22.34 7.07 29.31
N PRO A 481 22.76 8.34 29.40
CA PRO A 481 22.63 9.29 28.30
C PRO A 481 23.25 8.82 26.98
N VAL A 482 24.29 7.97 27.05
CA VAL A 482 24.98 7.39 25.88
C VAL A 482 24.39 6.03 25.45
N SER A 483 23.68 5.35 26.34
CA SER A 483 23.08 4.03 26.10
C SER A 483 21.58 4.09 26.42
N GLN A 484 20.86 4.82 25.57
CA GLN A 484 19.43 5.07 25.73
C GLN A 484 18.61 3.89 25.22
N LEU A 485 17.47 3.61 25.84
CA LEU A 485 16.63 2.46 25.50
C LEU A 485 15.22 2.89 25.10
N ILE A 486 14.70 2.37 23.99
CA ILE A 486 13.27 2.47 23.69
C ILE A 486 12.50 1.50 24.59
N LEU A 487 11.48 1.98 25.30
CA LEU A 487 10.65 1.17 26.20
C LEU A 487 9.53 0.41 25.44
N GLY A 488 8.76 -0.41 26.16
CA GLY A 488 7.62 -1.16 25.62
C GLY A 488 7.99 -2.55 25.10
N HIS A 489 7.16 -3.53 25.45
CA HIS A 489 7.30 -4.93 25.03
C HIS A 489 5.95 -5.63 24.84
N GLU A 490 4.87 -5.08 25.38
CA GLU A 490 3.51 -5.54 25.15
C GLU A 490 2.91 -4.71 24.01
N ALA A 491 2.80 -5.23 22.79
CA ALA A 491 2.37 -4.40 21.66
C ALA A 491 1.52 -5.13 20.63
N SER A 492 0.66 -4.33 19.99
CA SER A 492 -0.10 -4.72 18.82
C SER A 492 0.05 -3.70 17.70
N GLY A 493 -0.14 -4.14 16.47
CA GLY A 493 0.04 -3.28 15.33
C GLY A 493 -0.55 -3.84 14.04
N THR A 494 -0.25 -3.15 12.94
CA THR A 494 -0.64 -3.57 11.60
C THR A 494 0.62 -3.85 10.78
N ILE A 495 0.65 -4.97 10.07
CA ILE A 495 1.75 -5.28 9.15
C ILE A 495 1.78 -4.22 8.04
N VAL A 496 2.96 -3.70 7.80
CA VAL A 496 3.23 -2.68 6.78
C VAL A 496 3.95 -3.29 5.59
N ALA A 497 4.99 -4.07 5.88
CA ALA A 497 5.82 -4.72 4.89
C ALA A 497 6.27 -6.08 5.42
N THR A 498 6.58 -6.99 4.52
CA THR A 498 7.00 -8.35 4.83
C THR A 498 8.21 -8.71 3.98
N GLY A 499 9.15 -9.45 4.54
CA GLY A 499 10.26 -10.04 3.80
C GLY A 499 9.75 -11.07 2.79
N SER A 500 10.58 -11.37 1.80
CA SER A 500 10.21 -12.18 0.64
C SER A 500 9.82 -13.63 0.97
N SER A 501 10.26 -14.17 2.11
CA SER A 501 9.96 -15.55 2.56
C SER A 501 8.77 -15.63 3.54
N VAL A 502 8.14 -14.51 3.89
CA VAL A 502 6.98 -14.51 4.77
C VAL A 502 5.72 -14.87 3.98
N SER A 503 5.03 -15.93 4.40
CA SER A 503 3.77 -16.41 3.78
C SER A 503 2.59 -16.50 4.74
N THR A 504 2.84 -16.45 6.06
CA THR A 504 1.83 -16.64 7.11
C THR A 504 1.01 -15.39 7.41
N ILE A 505 1.56 -14.21 7.10
CA ILE A 505 0.97 -12.89 7.35
C ILE A 505 1.26 -11.96 6.17
N LYS A 506 0.42 -10.95 5.96
CA LYS A 506 0.57 -9.98 4.85
C LYS A 506 0.33 -8.54 5.30
N PRO A 507 0.81 -7.53 4.54
CA PRO A 507 0.48 -6.13 4.80
C PRO A 507 -1.02 -5.90 4.99
N GLY A 508 -1.36 -5.11 6.01
CA GLY A 508 -2.73 -4.85 6.45
C GLY A 508 -3.27 -5.80 7.52
N ASP A 509 -2.64 -6.97 7.75
CA ASP A 509 -3.06 -7.86 8.85
C ASP A 509 -2.79 -7.19 10.21
N ARG A 510 -3.74 -7.33 11.15
CA ARG A 510 -3.61 -6.90 12.55
C ARG A 510 -2.92 -7.99 13.35
N VAL A 511 -1.95 -7.62 14.17
CA VAL A 511 -1.07 -8.58 14.83
C VAL A 511 -0.76 -8.20 16.27
N ALA A 512 -0.53 -9.22 17.10
CA ALA A 512 0.20 -9.13 18.36
C ALA A 512 1.66 -9.55 18.14
N ILE A 513 2.56 -9.00 18.95
CA ILE A 513 4.00 -9.23 18.84
C ILE A 513 4.45 -10.05 20.05
N GLU A 514 5.17 -11.15 19.82
CA GLU A 514 5.95 -11.82 20.85
C GLU A 514 7.34 -11.17 20.95
N PRO A 515 7.66 -10.43 22.03
CA PRO A 515 8.85 -9.56 22.09
C PRO A 515 10.18 -10.29 22.33
N GLY A 516 10.18 -11.60 22.56
CA GLY A 516 11.36 -12.37 22.94
C GLY A 516 11.98 -13.16 21.78
N LEU A 517 13.11 -12.71 21.26
CA LEU A 517 13.81 -13.34 20.14
C LEU A 517 14.98 -14.22 20.63
N PRO A 518 14.85 -15.55 20.63
CA PRO A 518 15.92 -16.45 21.04
C PRO A 518 16.92 -16.69 19.90
N CYS A 519 18.10 -17.26 20.21
CA CYS A 519 19.09 -17.58 19.16
C CYS A 519 18.72 -18.75 18.25
N ARG A 520 17.63 -19.48 18.55
CA ARG A 520 17.14 -20.69 17.85
C ARG A 520 18.11 -21.89 17.79
N ARG A 521 19.32 -21.78 18.36
CA ARG A 521 20.42 -22.75 18.14
C ARG A 521 20.94 -23.44 19.40
N CYS A 522 20.75 -22.84 20.58
CA CYS A 522 21.27 -23.39 21.84
C CYS A 522 20.45 -24.61 22.34
N ALA A 523 20.98 -25.33 23.34
CA ALA A 523 20.33 -26.49 23.92
C ALA A 523 18.93 -26.19 24.47
N TYR A 524 18.73 -25.02 25.09
CA TYR A 524 17.41 -24.57 25.55
C TYR A 524 16.42 -24.35 24.40
N CYS A 525 16.85 -23.72 23.30
CA CYS A 525 15.98 -23.55 22.13
C CYS A 525 15.60 -24.91 21.52
N LYS A 526 16.58 -25.80 21.33
CA LYS A 526 16.37 -27.13 20.75
C LYS A 526 15.54 -28.05 21.62
N SER A 527 15.50 -27.83 22.93
CA SER A 527 14.67 -28.60 23.88
C SER A 527 13.27 -28.00 24.10
N GLY A 528 12.89 -26.95 23.37
CA GLY A 528 11.57 -26.31 23.54
C GLY A 528 11.48 -25.43 24.79
N LYS A 529 12.60 -24.87 25.26
CA LYS A 529 12.66 -23.93 26.40
C LYS A 529 13.37 -22.64 26.00
N TYR A 530 13.01 -22.06 24.85
CA TYR A 530 13.73 -20.91 24.31
C TYR A 530 13.70 -19.68 25.22
N ASN A 531 12.73 -19.58 26.12
CA ASN A 531 12.63 -18.52 27.11
C ASN A 531 13.82 -18.47 28.07
N LEU A 532 14.55 -19.57 28.21
CA LEU A 532 15.79 -19.70 28.98
C LEU A 532 17.05 -19.53 28.12
N CYS A 533 16.92 -19.04 26.87
CA CYS A 533 18.06 -18.81 26.00
C CYS A 533 19.00 -17.74 26.57
N GLY A 534 20.28 -18.09 26.77
CA GLY A 534 21.30 -17.13 27.24
C GLY A 534 21.64 -16.00 26.25
N GLN A 535 21.20 -16.12 24.98
CA GLN A 535 21.34 -15.11 23.92
C GLN A 535 19.97 -14.50 23.55
N MET A 536 19.02 -14.50 24.49
CA MET A 536 17.71 -13.88 24.30
C MET A 536 17.86 -12.37 24.03
N ARG A 537 17.22 -11.89 22.96
CA ARG A 537 17.01 -10.46 22.69
C ARG A 537 15.54 -10.15 22.96
N PHE A 538 15.25 -9.45 24.04
CA PHE A 538 13.87 -9.15 24.45
C PHE A 538 13.59 -7.65 24.26
N ALA A 539 12.42 -7.28 23.75
CA ALA A 539 12.06 -5.88 23.58
C ALA A 539 12.18 -5.10 24.89
N ALA A 540 12.77 -3.90 24.84
CA ALA A 540 13.08 -3.06 26.00
C ALA A 540 14.03 -3.73 27.03
N ASP A 541 15.06 -4.43 26.56
CA ASP A 541 16.09 -5.03 27.42
C ASP A 541 17.40 -4.21 27.40
N PRO A 542 17.77 -3.53 28.51
CA PRO A 542 19.02 -2.78 28.60
C PRO A 542 20.27 -3.65 28.42
N LYS A 543 20.22 -4.94 28.79
CA LYS A 543 21.40 -5.81 28.77
C LYS A 543 21.83 -6.17 27.35
N SER A 544 20.86 -6.49 26.49
CA SER A 544 21.11 -6.82 25.09
C SER A 544 21.08 -5.60 24.17
N MET A 545 20.76 -4.41 24.71
CA MET A 545 20.45 -3.20 23.94
C MET A 545 19.38 -3.43 22.87
N GLN A 546 18.46 -4.35 23.14
CA GLN A 546 17.33 -4.60 22.27
C GLN A 546 16.24 -3.55 22.56
N HIS A 547 16.06 -2.63 21.63
CA HIS A 547 15.03 -1.61 21.70
C HIS A 547 13.62 -2.19 21.74
N GLY A 548 12.76 -1.50 22.49
CA GLY A 548 11.35 -1.81 22.68
C GLY A 548 10.43 -1.34 21.57
N THR A 549 9.15 -1.59 21.78
CA THR A 549 8.06 -1.39 20.81
C THR A 549 7.38 -0.03 20.91
N LEU A 550 7.77 0.84 21.85
CA LEU A 550 7.23 2.21 21.96
C LEU A 550 7.85 3.17 20.92
N THR A 551 7.60 2.82 19.66
CA THR A 551 8.08 3.43 18.43
C THR A 551 6.97 3.37 17.38
N LYS A 552 7.06 4.13 16.28
CA LYS A 552 6.05 4.10 15.21
C LYS A 552 6.12 2.81 14.39
N PHE A 553 7.33 2.37 14.06
CA PHE A 553 7.62 1.21 13.25
C PHE A 553 8.60 0.29 13.98
N TYR A 554 8.24 -0.99 14.06
CA TYR A 554 9.03 -2.03 14.71
C TYR A 554 9.30 -3.18 13.74
N LEU A 555 10.56 -3.60 13.65
CA LEU A 555 10.99 -4.72 12.81
C LEU A 555 11.15 -5.97 13.68
N VAL A 556 10.53 -7.07 13.27
CA VAL A 556 10.57 -8.35 13.99
C VAL A 556 10.43 -9.54 13.04
N PRO A 557 11.03 -10.70 13.31
CA PRO A 557 10.81 -11.92 12.54
C PRO A 557 9.33 -12.38 12.57
N ALA A 558 8.82 -12.84 11.42
CA ALA A 558 7.41 -13.23 11.23
C ALA A 558 6.94 -14.38 12.14
N ASP A 559 7.84 -15.25 12.58
CA ASP A 559 7.54 -16.38 13.48
C ASP A 559 7.22 -15.94 14.92
N PHE A 560 7.50 -14.69 15.28
CA PHE A 560 7.16 -14.07 16.57
C PHE A 560 5.98 -13.09 16.44
N VAL A 561 5.16 -13.25 15.42
CA VAL A 561 4.03 -12.37 15.12
C VAL A 561 2.76 -13.18 14.94
N PHE A 562 1.72 -12.81 15.70
CA PHE A 562 0.47 -13.56 15.76
C PHE A 562 -0.67 -12.74 15.19
N LYS A 563 -1.30 -13.24 14.12
CA LYS A 563 -2.46 -12.59 13.51
C LYS A 563 -3.67 -12.61 14.43
N LEU A 564 -4.21 -11.42 14.69
CA LEU A 564 -5.43 -11.20 15.46
C LEU A 564 -6.68 -11.60 14.65
N PRO A 565 -7.71 -12.18 15.29
CA PRO A 565 -9.03 -12.37 14.71
C PRO A 565 -9.66 -11.07 14.20
N ASP A 566 -10.62 -11.16 13.28
CA ASP A 566 -11.29 -10.00 12.66
C ASP A 566 -12.22 -9.24 13.63
N ASP A 567 -12.76 -9.93 14.63
CA ASP A 567 -13.59 -9.38 15.70
C ASP A 567 -12.79 -8.80 16.88
N MET A 568 -11.49 -9.10 16.97
CA MET A 568 -10.62 -8.63 18.05
C MET A 568 -10.00 -7.26 17.73
N SER A 569 -10.05 -6.32 18.68
CA SER A 569 -9.45 -4.99 18.51
C SER A 569 -7.92 -5.00 18.69
N LEU A 570 -7.25 -3.97 18.16
CA LEU A 570 -5.81 -3.79 18.40
C LEU A 570 -5.50 -3.51 19.88
N GLN A 571 -6.40 -2.85 20.61
CA GLN A 571 -6.20 -2.63 22.05
C GLN A 571 -6.18 -3.95 22.82
N GLU A 572 -7.11 -4.86 22.53
CA GLU A 572 -7.10 -6.21 23.11
C GLU A 572 -5.88 -7.01 22.66
N GLY A 573 -5.38 -6.79 21.44
CA GLY A 573 -4.18 -7.44 20.94
C GLY A 573 -2.93 -7.22 21.81
N VAL A 574 -2.86 -6.09 22.54
CA VAL A 574 -1.78 -5.84 23.51
C VAL A 574 -1.79 -6.86 24.65
N LEU A 575 -2.97 -7.35 25.04
CA LEU A 575 -3.14 -8.26 26.16
C LEU A 575 -2.71 -9.70 25.85
N VAL A 576 -2.33 -10.01 24.62
CA VAL A 576 -1.81 -11.33 24.23
C VAL A 576 -0.48 -11.62 24.94
N GLU A 577 0.40 -10.63 25.09
CA GLU A 577 1.68 -10.76 25.81
C GLU A 577 1.45 -11.16 27.29
N PRO A 578 0.71 -10.38 28.11
CA PRO A 578 0.49 -10.73 29.50
C PRO A 578 -0.39 -11.97 29.67
N LEU A 579 -1.31 -12.25 28.74
CA LEU A 579 -2.09 -13.49 28.76
C LEU A 579 -1.19 -14.70 28.53
N SER A 580 -0.16 -14.59 27.70
CA SER A 580 0.82 -15.66 27.47
C SER A 580 1.65 -15.95 28.71
N VAL A 581 1.99 -14.91 29.50
CA VAL A 581 2.62 -15.10 30.83
C VAL A 581 1.69 -15.88 31.77
N ALA A 582 0.39 -15.55 31.78
CA ALA A 582 -0.59 -16.28 32.58
C ALA A 582 -0.75 -17.74 32.14
N VAL A 583 -0.80 -18.00 30.83
CA VAL A 583 -0.79 -19.35 30.26
C VAL A 583 0.43 -20.15 30.70
N HIS A 584 1.63 -19.57 30.57
CA HIS A 584 2.85 -20.24 30.99
C HIS A 584 2.85 -20.53 32.49
N THR A 585 2.45 -19.56 33.30
CA THR A 585 2.37 -19.69 34.77
C THR A 585 1.46 -20.85 35.18
N VAL A 586 0.25 -20.91 34.62
CA VAL A 586 -0.72 -21.96 34.95
C VAL A 586 -0.24 -23.33 34.45
N ARG A 587 0.35 -23.42 33.25
CA ARG A 587 0.93 -24.66 32.74
C ARG A 587 2.08 -25.18 33.62
N GLN A 588 2.95 -24.28 34.08
CA GLN A 588 4.08 -24.63 34.94
C GLN A 588 3.61 -25.06 36.33
N LEU A 589 2.58 -24.42 36.87
CA LEU A 589 1.95 -24.84 38.14
C LEU A 589 1.50 -26.30 38.04
N GLY A 590 0.87 -26.67 36.93
CA GLY A 590 0.60 -28.06 36.57
C GLY A 590 -0.44 -28.72 37.47
N PHE A 591 -1.48 -27.98 37.83
CA PHE A 591 -2.55 -28.46 38.70
C PHE A 591 -3.53 -29.38 37.95
N THR A 592 -4.26 -30.21 38.70
CA THR A 592 -5.27 -31.12 38.13
C THR A 592 -6.65 -30.47 38.13
N ALA A 593 -7.42 -30.63 37.05
CA ALA A 593 -8.80 -30.13 37.01
C ALA A 593 -9.60 -30.62 38.23
N GLY A 594 -10.34 -29.72 38.87
CA GLY A 594 -11.01 -29.96 40.15
C GLY A 594 -10.26 -29.43 41.38
N GLU A 595 -8.99 -29.01 41.25
CA GLU A 595 -8.23 -28.44 42.37
C GLU A 595 -8.49 -26.95 42.58
N ASP A 596 -8.21 -26.48 43.80
CA ASP A 596 -8.34 -25.08 44.21
C ASP A 596 -7.08 -24.27 43.88
N VAL A 597 -7.25 -23.03 43.44
CA VAL A 597 -6.16 -22.10 43.12
C VAL A 597 -6.36 -20.79 43.88
N VAL A 598 -5.37 -20.41 44.70
CA VAL A 598 -5.28 -19.07 45.30
C VAL A 598 -4.30 -18.23 44.50
N VAL A 599 -4.71 -17.01 44.12
CA VAL A 599 -3.88 -16.04 43.40
C VAL A 599 -3.58 -14.87 44.34
N MET A 600 -2.30 -14.72 44.69
CA MET A 600 -1.81 -13.60 45.49
C MET A 600 -1.48 -12.42 44.55
N GLY A 601 -2.29 -11.37 44.62
CA GLY A 601 -2.22 -10.18 43.77
C GLY A 601 -3.28 -10.18 42.68
N SER A 602 -4.08 -9.11 42.61
CA SER A 602 -5.19 -8.93 41.65
C SER A 602 -4.88 -7.85 40.62
N GLY A 603 -3.60 -7.71 40.23
CA GLY A 603 -3.20 -6.93 39.06
C GLY A 603 -3.49 -7.67 37.74
N THR A 604 -3.10 -7.09 36.61
CA THR A 604 -3.32 -7.69 35.27
C THR A 604 -2.89 -9.16 35.21
N ILE A 605 -1.68 -9.50 35.67
CA ILE A 605 -1.18 -10.89 35.63
C ILE A 605 -2.01 -11.82 36.52
N GLY A 606 -2.36 -11.40 37.74
CA GLY A 606 -3.16 -12.22 38.65
C GLY A 606 -4.57 -12.50 38.12
N LEU A 607 -5.24 -11.48 37.58
CA LEU A 607 -6.56 -11.62 36.97
C LEU A 607 -6.53 -12.56 35.74
N LEU A 608 -5.50 -12.43 34.89
CA LEU A 608 -5.33 -13.32 33.75
C LEU A 608 -5.00 -14.76 34.20
N CYS A 609 -4.14 -14.95 35.20
CA CYS A 609 -3.85 -16.26 35.79
C CYS A 609 -5.12 -16.92 36.34
N ALA A 610 -5.99 -16.16 37.03
CA ALA A 610 -7.27 -16.65 37.51
C ALA A 610 -8.17 -17.12 36.36
N ARG A 611 -8.33 -16.32 35.29
CA ARG A 611 -9.14 -16.72 34.12
C ARG A 611 -8.59 -17.94 33.40
N VAL A 612 -7.26 -18.02 33.24
CA VAL A 612 -6.61 -19.18 32.63
C VAL A 612 -6.76 -20.42 33.51
N ALA A 613 -6.59 -20.30 34.84
CA ALA A 613 -6.82 -21.40 35.78
C ALA A 613 -8.26 -21.90 35.70
N ARG A 614 -9.26 -21.00 35.61
CA ARG A 614 -10.66 -21.39 35.37
C ARG A 614 -10.81 -22.17 34.07
N ALA A 615 -10.25 -21.66 32.98
CA ALA A 615 -10.30 -22.32 31.67
C ALA A 615 -9.60 -23.69 31.64
N PHE A 616 -8.68 -23.94 32.57
CA PHE A 616 -7.96 -25.20 32.74
C PHE A 616 -8.66 -26.16 33.72
N GLY A 617 -9.77 -25.73 34.34
CA GLY A 617 -10.62 -26.57 35.18
C GLY A 617 -10.37 -26.41 36.68
N ALA A 618 -9.84 -25.28 37.15
CA ALA A 618 -9.81 -25.00 38.60
C ALA A 618 -11.24 -24.99 39.16
N ALA A 619 -11.47 -25.71 40.25
CA ALA A 619 -12.79 -25.80 40.89
C ALA A 619 -13.12 -24.51 41.65
N ARG A 620 -12.19 -24.05 42.47
CA ARG A 620 -12.30 -22.80 43.23
C ARG A 620 -11.13 -21.90 42.94
N ILE A 621 -11.43 -20.61 42.85
CA ILE A 621 -10.44 -19.56 42.57
C ILE A 621 -10.62 -18.48 43.61
N VAL A 622 -9.55 -18.16 44.32
CA VAL A 622 -9.55 -17.13 45.36
C VAL A 622 -8.52 -16.08 44.97
N LEU A 623 -8.95 -14.83 44.80
CA LEU A 623 -8.05 -13.70 44.57
C LEU A 623 -7.80 -12.94 45.87
N CYS A 624 -6.53 -12.76 46.20
CA CYS A 624 -6.10 -12.01 47.37
C CYS A 624 -5.41 -10.71 46.92
N ASP A 625 -5.75 -9.58 47.55
CA ASP A 625 -5.08 -8.29 47.29
C ASP A 625 -5.21 -7.39 48.52
N VAL A 626 -4.35 -6.39 48.65
CA VAL A 626 -4.42 -5.37 49.70
C VAL A 626 -5.34 -4.21 49.32
N LEU A 627 -5.79 -4.13 48.06
CA LEU A 627 -6.66 -3.08 47.55
C LEU A 627 -8.07 -3.62 47.26
N GLN A 628 -9.06 -3.14 48.02
CA GLN A 628 -10.46 -3.55 47.86
C GLN A 628 -10.99 -3.31 46.44
N GLY A 629 -10.64 -2.17 45.82
CA GLY A 629 -11.09 -1.85 44.46
C GLY A 629 -10.63 -2.85 43.39
N LYS A 630 -9.47 -3.50 43.57
CA LYS A 630 -9.01 -4.56 42.65
C LYS A 630 -9.79 -5.85 42.84
N LEU A 631 -10.15 -6.17 44.08
CA LEU A 631 -11.00 -7.32 44.39
C LEU A 631 -12.42 -7.12 43.89
N ASP A 632 -12.97 -5.90 44.00
CA ASP A 632 -14.29 -5.58 43.47
C ASP A 632 -14.33 -5.76 41.94
N PHE A 633 -13.29 -5.31 41.23
CA PHE A 633 -13.13 -5.59 39.81
C PHE A 633 -13.02 -7.10 39.53
N ALA A 634 -12.24 -7.84 40.33
CA ALA A 634 -12.05 -9.27 40.17
C ALA A 634 -13.38 -10.05 40.23
N ARG A 635 -14.32 -9.67 41.10
CA ARG A 635 -15.65 -10.32 41.20
C ARG A 635 -16.49 -10.17 39.94
N GLY A 636 -16.36 -9.04 39.23
CA GLY A 636 -17.06 -8.82 37.96
C GLY A 636 -16.38 -9.52 36.79
N PHE A 637 -15.06 -9.64 36.84
CA PHE A 637 -14.24 -10.12 35.71
C PHE A 637 -13.98 -11.63 35.73
N VAL A 638 -13.84 -12.25 36.90
CA VAL A 638 -13.55 -13.68 37.06
C VAL A 638 -14.78 -14.42 37.56
N GLU A 639 -15.31 -15.29 36.71
CA GLU A 639 -16.49 -16.11 37.00
C GLU A 639 -16.31 -16.97 38.26
N ASP A 640 -17.30 -16.85 39.16
CA ASP A 640 -17.41 -17.57 40.43
C ASP A 640 -16.12 -17.54 41.28
N CYS A 641 -15.42 -16.41 41.28
CA CYS A 641 -14.23 -16.23 42.13
C CYS A 641 -14.61 -15.75 43.53
N GLU A 642 -13.86 -16.23 44.51
CA GLU A 642 -13.86 -15.71 45.87
C GLU A 642 -12.77 -14.62 45.99
N THR A 643 -12.96 -13.66 46.88
CA THR A 643 -11.98 -12.59 47.09
C THR A 643 -11.65 -12.43 48.55
N PHE A 644 -10.38 -12.17 48.87
CA PHE A 644 -9.93 -11.95 50.23
C PHE A 644 -9.04 -10.70 50.33
N LEU A 645 -9.47 -9.73 51.16
CA LEU A 645 -8.70 -8.52 51.42
C LEU A 645 -7.58 -8.83 52.42
N LEU A 646 -6.34 -8.60 52.00
CA LEU A 646 -5.16 -8.76 52.83
C LEU A 646 -4.89 -7.51 53.69
N SER A 647 -4.57 -7.69 54.97
CA SER A 647 -4.08 -6.63 55.86
C SER A 647 -2.60 -6.34 55.59
N ARG A 648 -2.20 -5.07 55.68
CA ARG A 648 -0.79 -4.66 55.56
C ARG A 648 -0.07 -4.68 56.91
N GLU A 649 -0.83 -4.75 57.99
CA GLU A 649 -0.39 -4.59 59.37
C GLU A 649 -0.17 -5.94 60.07
N ALA A 650 -0.92 -6.98 59.69
CA ALA A 650 -0.82 -8.31 60.26
C ALA A 650 0.48 -9.02 59.85
N SER A 651 0.96 -9.94 60.72
CA SER A 651 2.05 -10.85 60.34
C SER A 651 1.59 -11.82 59.24
N SER A 652 2.53 -12.31 58.44
CA SER A 652 2.22 -13.29 57.39
C SER A 652 1.62 -14.58 57.94
N GLU A 653 2.00 -14.97 59.15
CA GLU A 653 1.46 -16.10 59.90
C GLU A 653 0.00 -15.87 60.27
N ASP A 654 -0.30 -14.79 60.98
CA ASP A 654 -1.67 -14.45 61.42
C ASP A 654 -2.61 -14.31 60.22
N GLU A 655 -2.12 -13.67 59.16
CA GLU A 655 -2.89 -13.44 57.96
C GLU A 655 -3.14 -14.74 57.18
N SER A 656 -2.17 -15.65 57.15
CA SER A 656 -2.35 -16.98 56.57
C SER A 656 -3.38 -17.82 57.32
N GLU A 657 -3.43 -17.68 58.65
CA GLU A 657 -4.43 -18.33 59.49
C GLU A 657 -5.82 -17.75 59.24
N ARG A 658 -5.94 -16.41 59.19
CA ARG A 658 -7.19 -15.74 58.85
C ARG A 658 -7.70 -16.17 57.47
N LEU A 659 -6.84 -16.26 56.48
CA LEU A 659 -7.21 -16.70 55.13
C LEU A 659 -7.71 -18.16 55.13
N ARG A 660 -7.01 -19.08 55.80
CA ARG A 660 -7.44 -20.49 55.93
C ARG A 660 -8.77 -20.62 56.65
N ASN A 661 -8.92 -19.98 57.81
CA ASN A 661 -10.15 -20.05 58.60
C ASN A 661 -11.36 -19.47 57.87
N THR A 662 -11.14 -18.45 57.03
CA THR A 662 -12.23 -17.79 56.29
C THR A 662 -12.65 -18.56 55.04
N ILE A 663 -11.68 -18.99 54.23
CA ILE A 663 -11.95 -19.51 52.87
C ILE A 663 -11.92 -21.04 52.82
N PHE A 664 -11.16 -21.67 53.71
CA PHE A 664 -10.98 -23.12 53.79
C PHE A 664 -11.27 -23.65 55.21
N PRO A 665 -12.46 -23.36 55.79
CA PRO A 665 -12.82 -23.84 57.12
C PRO A 665 -12.79 -25.38 57.17
N ALA A 666 -12.61 -25.92 58.38
CA ALA A 666 -12.66 -27.37 58.60
C ALA A 666 -14.01 -27.94 58.12
N SER A 667 -13.95 -29.06 57.39
CA SER A 667 -15.12 -29.68 56.73
C SER A 667 -15.98 -30.55 57.66
N SER A 668 -15.46 -30.91 58.84
CA SER A 668 -16.14 -31.73 59.84
C SER A 668 -15.63 -31.40 61.26
N ASP A 669 -16.41 -31.73 62.29
CA ASP A 669 -15.99 -31.60 63.70
C ASP A 669 -14.78 -32.50 64.06
N ASP A 670 -14.44 -33.47 63.20
CA ASP A 670 -13.29 -34.39 63.35
C ASP A 670 -11.98 -33.88 62.71
N ASP A 671 -12.04 -32.82 61.89
CA ASP A 671 -10.85 -32.19 61.31
C ASP A 671 -10.29 -31.12 62.27
N GLU A 672 -9.23 -31.45 63.03
CA GLU A 672 -8.59 -30.51 63.98
C GLU A 672 -7.99 -29.26 63.32
N GLN A 673 -7.82 -29.22 61.98
CA GLN A 673 -7.20 -28.08 61.26
C GLN A 673 -7.92 -27.71 59.95
N PRO A 674 -7.95 -26.40 59.59
CA PRO A 674 -8.44 -25.92 58.30
C PRO A 674 -7.77 -26.62 57.12
N ARG A 675 -8.53 -26.85 56.04
CA ARG A 675 -7.99 -27.50 54.83
C ARG A 675 -6.97 -26.59 54.15
N GLY A 676 -5.76 -27.09 53.90
CA GLY A 676 -4.77 -26.39 53.09
C GLY A 676 -5.13 -26.35 51.60
N VAL A 677 -4.59 -25.36 50.88
CA VAL A 677 -4.85 -25.13 49.45
C VAL A 677 -3.96 -26.00 48.58
N HIS A 678 -4.48 -26.45 47.44
CA HIS A 678 -3.74 -27.25 46.47
C HIS A 678 -2.63 -26.44 45.79
N ASN A 679 -2.98 -25.24 45.30
CA ASN A 679 -2.14 -24.47 44.41
C ASN A 679 -2.15 -22.96 44.75
N VAL A 680 -0.98 -22.33 44.70
CA VAL A 680 -0.80 -20.89 44.89
C VAL A 680 -0.05 -20.28 43.71
N ILE A 681 -0.60 -19.20 43.15
CA ILE A 681 0.06 -18.35 42.17
C ILE A 681 0.41 -17.02 42.84
N GLU A 682 1.70 -16.71 42.96
CA GLU A 682 2.14 -15.41 43.47
C GLU A 682 2.40 -14.46 42.29
N ALA A 683 1.60 -13.40 42.19
CA ALA A 683 1.60 -12.44 41.09
C ALA A 683 1.84 -10.99 41.54
N SER A 684 2.18 -10.75 42.82
CA SER A 684 2.44 -9.42 43.38
C SER A 684 3.93 -9.10 43.55
N GLY A 685 4.77 -10.12 43.78
CA GLY A 685 6.19 -9.97 44.12
C GLY A 685 6.47 -9.48 45.55
N ALA A 686 5.45 -9.37 46.39
CA ALA A 686 5.58 -8.91 47.77
C ALA A 686 6.06 -10.02 48.70
N ALA A 687 6.99 -9.70 49.61
CA ALA A 687 7.54 -10.67 50.56
C ALA A 687 6.47 -11.34 51.44
N SER A 688 5.50 -10.57 51.93
CA SER A 688 4.38 -11.11 52.72
C SER A 688 3.50 -12.05 51.91
N ALA A 689 3.22 -11.73 50.64
CA ALA A 689 2.45 -12.60 49.75
C ALA A 689 3.14 -13.95 49.50
N VAL A 690 4.47 -13.95 49.35
CA VAL A 690 5.29 -15.17 49.25
C VAL A 690 5.15 -16.02 50.52
N GLN A 691 5.30 -15.41 51.70
CA GLN A 691 5.22 -16.10 52.98
C GLN A 691 3.82 -16.67 53.25
N ILE A 692 2.78 -15.86 53.09
CA ILE A 692 1.36 -16.28 53.22
C ILE A 692 1.07 -17.43 52.26
N GLY A 693 1.47 -17.30 50.99
CA GLY A 693 1.29 -18.34 49.98
C GLY A 693 1.90 -19.68 50.36
N ILE A 694 3.06 -19.68 51.01
CA ILE A 694 3.68 -20.93 51.50
C ILE A 694 2.90 -21.48 52.70
N TYR A 695 2.47 -20.64 53.64
CA TYR A 695 1.76 -21.10 54.83
C TYR A 695 0.40 -21.74 54.53
N ILE A 696 -0.35 -21.22 53.56
CA ILE A 696 -1.70 -21.72 53.24
C ILE A 696 -1.74 -23.03 52.45
N LEU A 697 -0.62 -23.48 51.87
CA LEU A 697 -0.57 -24.71 51.11
C LEU A 697 -0.79 -25.95 52.00
N ARG A 698 -1.52 -26.92 51.45
CA ARG A 698 -1.59 -28.28 52.01
C ARG A 698 -0.26 -29.01 51.85
N PRO A 699 0.01 -30.07 52.62
CA PRO A 699 1.12 -31.00 52.33
C PRO A 699 1.12 -31.47 50.86
N GLY A 700 2.26 -31.40 50.19
CA GLY A 700 2.43 -31.69 48.77
C GLY A 700 1.90 -30.62 47.80
N GLY A 701 1.38 -29.50 48.31
CA GLY A 701 0.84 -28.41 47.49
C GLY A 701 1.89 -27.72 46.61
N SER A 702 1.43 -27.04 45.56
CA SER A 702 2.30 -26.37 44.57
C SER A 702 2.20 -24.85 44.63
N TYR A 703 3.36 -24.21 44.59
CA TYR A 703 3.53 -22.76 44.53
C TYR A 703 4.23 -22.38 43.22
N ILE A 704 3.78 -21.28 42.59
CA ILE A 704 4.52 -20.67 41.49
C ILE A 704 4.74 -19.16 41.69
N GLN A 705 5.99 -18.72 41.52
CA GLN A 705 6.40 -17.32 41.52
C GLN A 705 6.27 -16.74 40.11
N ALA A 706 5.29 -15.87 39.88
CA ALA A 706 5.11 -15.10 38.65
C ALA A 706 5.39 -13.60 38.83
N GLY A 707 5.09 -13.05 40.02
CA GLY A 707 5.40 -11.67 40.37
C GLY A 707 6.91 -11.44 40.46
N MET A 708 7.38 -10.28 40.01
CA MET A 708 8.77 -9.87 40.20
C MET A 708 8.89 -9.02 41.46
N SER A 709 9.77 -9.41 42.38
CA SER A 709 10.04 -8.59 43.56
C SER A 709 10.97 -7.42 43.24
N GLY A 710 10.72 -6.27 43.86
CA GLY A 710 11.69 -5.17 43.91
C GLY A 710 12.88 -5.46 44.83
N GLN A 711 12.81 -6.51 45.65
CA GLN A 711 13.89 -6.95 46.53
C GLN A 711 14.70 -8.07 45.86
N SER A 712 16.03 -7.98 45.96
CA SER A 712 16.93 -9.03 45.43
C SER A 712 16.90 -10.32 46.25
N LYS A 713 16.44 -10.26 47.50
CA LYS A 713 16.32 -11.37 48.44
C LYS A 713 15.06 -11.20 49.28
N ILE A 714 14.29 -12.28 49.44
CA ILE A 714 13.13 -12.37 50.33
C ILE A 714 13.37 -13.55 51.28
N GLU A 715 13.08 -13.32 52.56
CA GLU A 715 13.02 -14.39 53.56
C GLU A 715 11.68 -15.10 53.49
N PHE A 716 11.68 -16.43 53.50
CA PHE A 716 10.47 -17.25 53.42
C PHE A 716 10.56 -18.46 54.36
N PRO A 717 9.42 -19.05 54.78
CA PRO A 717 9.40 -20.08 55.82
C PRO A 717 9.87 -21.45 55.32
N ILE A 718 11.19 -21.61 55.22
CA ILE A 718 11.86 -22.79 54.66
C ILE A 718 11.52 -24.09 55.42
N ASN A 719 11.32 -24.01 56.74
CA ASN A 719 10.93 -25.17 57.54
C ASN A 719 9.51 -25.63 57.22
N ALA A 720 8.57 -24.70 57.06
CA ALA A 720 7.19 -25.02 56.66
C ALA A 720 7.10 -25.54 55.22
N PHE A 721 8.03 -25.12 54.36
CA PHE A 721 8.22 -25.65 53.01
C PHE A 721 8.72 -27.10 53.02
N SER A 722 9.82 -27.36 53.75
CA SER A 722 10.44 -28.69 53.84
C SER A 722 9.54 -29.71 54.55
N ALA A 723 8.97 -29.35 55.71
CA ALA A 723 8.18 -30.28 56.53
C ALA A 723 6.88 -30.76 55.87
N ARG A 724 6.39 -30.04 54.85
CA ARG A 724 5.16 -30.34 54.12
C ARG A 724 5.39 -30.79 52.68
N GLU A 725 6.65 -31.06 52.30
CA GLU A 725 7.05 -31.48 50.95
C GLU A 725 6.43 -30.61 49.84
N LEU A 726 6.46 -29.29 50.03
CA LEU A 726 5.84 -28.38 49.07
C LEU A 726 6.66 -28.29 47.77
N ASN A 727 5.98 -27.98 46.66
CA ASN A 727 6.62 -27.79 45.36
C ASN A 727 6.76 -26.31 45.05
N LEU A 728 7.99 -25.80 44.89
CA LEU A 728 8.26 -24.41 44.56
C LEU A 728 8.75 -24.28 43.11
N LYS A 729 8.04 -23.50 42.30
CA LYS A 729 8.38 -23.26 40.88
C LYS A 729 8.54 -21.77 40.60
N GLY A 730 9.43 -21.42 39.67
CA GLY A 730 9.52 -20.08 39.11
C GLY A 730 8.87 -20.00 37.74
N CYS A 731 8.37 -18.82 37.38
CA CYS A 731 7.88 -18.51 36.05
C CYS A 731 8.77 -17.41 35.44
N PHE A 732 9.25 -17.63 34.21
CA PHE A 732 10.01 -16.63 33.48
C PHE A 732 9.40 -16.44 32.08
N ARG A 733 8.57 -15.38 31.98
CA ARG A 733 7.85 -14.97 30.76
C ARG A 733 6.92 -16.07 30.26
N TYR A 734 7.20 -16.63 29.08
CA TYR A 734 6.45 -17.67 28.37
C TYR A 734 7.39 -18.46 27.46
N GLY A 735 6.99 -19.66 27.03
CA GLY A 735 7.73 -20.51 26.13
C GLY A 735 6.91 -20.98 24.91
N PRO A 736 7.40 -22.00 24.18
CA PRO A 736 6.77 -22.42 22.94
C PRO A 736 5.30 -22.83 23.11
N GLY A 737 4.46 -22.30 22.22
CA GLY A 737 3.03 -22.58 22.14
C GLY A 737 2.17 -21.81 23.14
N ASP A 738 2.74 -21.03 24.06
CA ASP A 738 1.95 -20.26 25.04
C ASP A 738 1.18 -19.12 24.37
N TYR A 739 1.79 -18.41 23.42
CA TYR A 739 1.09 -17.39 22.60
C TYR A 739 -0.04 -17.98 21.77
N GLU A 740 0.21 -19.12 21.13
CA GLU A 740 -0.81 -19.80 20.33
C GLU A 740 -2.00 -20.23 21.19
N LEU A 741 -1.73 -20.75 22.39
CA LEU A 741 -2.77 -21.12 23.35
C LEU A 741 -3.52 -19.90 23.89
N ALA A 742 -2.81 -18.80 24.21
CA ALA A 742 -3.43 -17.53 24.59
C ALA A 742 -4.41 -17.04 23.49
N MET A 743 -3.96 -17.03 22.24
CA MET A 743 -4.79 -16.70 21.08
C MET A 743 -5.99 -17.64 20.92
N LYS A 744 -5.83 -18.93 21.20
CA LYS A 744 -6.92 -19.91 21.15
C LYS A 744 -7.95 -19.66 22.25
N LEU A 745 -7.53 -19.32 23.47
CA LEU A 745 -8.43 -18.99 24.58
C LEU A 745 -9.26 -17.74 24.28
N LEU A 746 -8.66 -16.73 23.65
CA LEU A 746 -9.35 -15.53 23.18
C LEU A 746 -10.36 -15.86 22.08
N ARG A 747 -9.93 -16.56 21.02
CA ARG A 747 -10.79 -16.95 19.88
C ARG A 747 -11.99 -17.80 20.27
N THR A 748 -11.85 -18.63 21.30
CA THR A 748 -12.94 -19.50 21.79
C THR A 748 -13.82 -18.81 22.82
N GLY A 749 -13.57 -17.55 23.15
CA GLY A 749 -14.31 -16.80 24.16
C GLY A 749 -14.12 -17.34 25.59
N ARG A 750 -13.22 -18.30 25.81
CA ARG A 750 -12.96 -18.87 27.15
C ARG A 750 -12.33 -17.86 28.09
N VAL A 751 -11.56 -16.92 27.53
CA VAL A 751 -10.99 -15.77 28.24
C VAL A 751 -11.34 -14.51 27.45
N ALA A 752 -12.00 -13.56 28.13
CA ALA A 752 -12.23 -12.21 27.62
C ALA A 752 -11.23 -11.26 28.31
N VAL A 753 -10.76 -10.24 27.58
CA VAL A 753 -9.68 -9.35 28.06
C VAL A 753 -9.99 -7.86 27.95
N GLY A 754 -10.98 -7.47 27.14
CA GLY A 754 -11.29 -6.06 26.87
C GLY A 754 -11.52 -5.21 28.12
N GLU A 755 -12.19 -5.76 29.14
CA GLU A 755 -12.50 -5.07 30.40
C GLU A 755 -11.26 -4.72 31.24
N LEU A 756 -10.11 -5.35 30.99
CA LEU A 756 -8.85 -5.02 31.69
C LEU A 756 -8.30 -3.65 31.29
N ILE A 757 -8.68 -3.15 30.11
CA ILE A 757 -8.18 -1.88 29.56
C ILE A 757 -8.84 -0.73 30.31
N SER A 758 -8.04 -0.03 31.11
CA SER A 758 -8.53 1.03 32.00
C SER A 758 -8.37 2.41 31.40
N SER A 759 -7.27 2.65 30.69
CA SER A 759 -7.03 3.94 30.04
C SER A 759 -6.12 3.81 28.82
N VAL A 760 -6.25 4.77 27.91
CA VAL A 760 -5.41 4.92 26.73
C VAL A 760 -4.82 6.33 26.75
N THR A 761 -3.50 6.42 26.87
CA THR A 761 -2.76 7.68 26.90
C THR A 761 -2.18 7.94 25.50
N PRO A 762 -2.29 9.17 24.95
CA PRO A 762 -1.64 9.51 23.67
C PRO A 762 -0.13 9.30 23.69
N PHE A 763 0.46 8.97 22.54
CA PHE A 763 1.90 8.72 22.40
C PHE A 763 2.75 9.83 23.02
N GLU A 764 2.41 11.09 22.78
CA GLU A 764 3.17 12.26 23.23
C GLU A 764 3.21 12.40 24.76
N ASN A 765 2.34 11.70 25.48
CA ASN A 765 2.18 11.76 26.93
C ASN A 765 2.53 10.42 27.61
N ALA A 766 3.31 9.55 26.97
CA ALA A 766 3.66 8.23 27.52
C ALA A 766 4.09 8.22 29.02
N PRO A 767 4.86 9.20 29.54
CA PRO A 767 5.19 9.25 30.98
C PRO A 767 3.98 9.25 31.91
N GLU A 768 2.88 9.87 31.52
CA GLU A 768 1.63 9.87 32.30
C GLU A 768 1.10 8.45 32.50
N ALA A 769 1.23 7.57 31.50
CA ALA A 769 0.79 6.18 31.59
C ALA A 769 1.66 5.36 32.56
N TRP A 770 2.97 5.60 32.57
CA TRP A 770 3.90 4.98 33.54
C TRP A 770 3.61 5.44 34.96
N GLU A 771 3.38 6.74 35.15
CA GLU A 771 3.06 7.31 36.46
C GLU A 771 1.70 6.82 37.01
N LYS A 772 0.66 6.77 36.18
CA LYS A 772 -0.65 6.17 36.52
C LYS A 772 -0.49 4.72 36.99
N THR A 773 0.23 3.94 36.21
CA THR A 773 0.49 2.53 36.52
C THR A 773 1.30 2.38 37.81
N GLY A 774 2.30 3.24 38.04
CA GLY A 774 3.09 3.25 39.27
C GLY A 774 2.31 3.63 40.52
N ARG A 775 1.26 4.46 40.40
CA ARG A 775 0.32 4.76 41.49
C ARG A 775 -0.76 3.68 41.68
N GLY A 776 -0.77 2.64 40.84
CA GLY A 776 -1.77 1.58 40.88
C GLY A 776 -3.14 1.99 40.37
N GLU A 777 -3.22 3.05 39.54
CA GLU A 777 -4.46 3.50 38.92
C GLU A 777 -4.81 2.61 37.71
N GLY A 778 -6.00 2.02 37.74
CA GLY A 778 -6.47 1.08 36.71
C GLY A 778 -5.85 -0.32 36.83
N ILE A 779 -6.22 -1.19 35.89
CA ILE A 779 -5.74 -2.56 35.77
C ILE A 779 -4.68 -2.65 34.67
N LYS A 780 -5.03 -2.28 33.43
CA LYS A 780 -4.11 -2.17 32.29
C LYS A 780 -4.21 -0.79 31.63
N ASN A 781 -3.11 -0.04 31.65
CA ASN A 781 -3.00 1.22 30.94
C ASN A 781 -2.26 0.99 29.61
N LEU A 782 -2.76 1.64 28.55
CA LEU A 782 -2.19 1.57 27.22
C LEU A 782 -1.63 2.93 26.81
N ILE A 783 -0.64 2.91 25.94
CA ILE A 783 -0.14 4.06 25.19
C ILE A 783 -0.53 3.86 23.73
N GLU A 784 -1.18 4.85 23.14
CA GLU A 784 -1.55 4.87 21.73
C GLU A 784 -0.31 5.06 20.84
N GLY A 785 -0.26 4.37 19.70
CA GLY A 785 0.76 4.55 18.68
C GLY A 785 0.61 5.86 17.92
N THR A 786 1.65 6.27 17.18
CA THR A 786 1.62 7.57 16.49
C THR A 786 0.74 7.54 15.24
N TRP A 787 -0.23 8.46 15.18
CA TRP A 787 -1.06 8.66 13.98
C TRP A 787 -0.36 9.58 12.97
N LEU A 788 -0.59 9.33 11.68
CA LEU A 788 -0.13 10.14 10.53
C LEU A 788 -0.65 11.59 10.49
N LEU A 789 -1.26 12.08 11.57
CA LEU A 789 -1.83 13.41 11.71
C LEU A 789 -1.46 13.97 13.09
N SER A 790 -0.17 14.13 13.38
CA SER A 790 0.22 14.81 14.62
C SER A 790 -0.08 16.31 14.50
N ARG A 791 -0.91 16.77 15.43
CA ARG A 791 -1.10 18.18 15.77
C ARG A 791 0.23 18.72 16.34
N ARG A 792 0.64 19.89 15.82
CA ARG A 792 1.56 20.93 16.36
C ARG A 792 3.00 21.03 15.81
N THR A 793 3.34 22.29 15.48
CA THR A 793 4.57 22.97 15.01
C THR A 793 5.41 23.53 16.20
N PRO A 794 6.54 24.29 16.03
CA PRO A 794 7.38 24.59 14.83
C PRO A 794 8.92 24.48 15.05
N SER A 795 9.65 24.73 13.95
CA SER A 795 10.99 25.36 13.85
C SER A 795 12.23 24.47 13.71
N THR A 796 12.64 24.23 12.47
CA THR A 796 13.91 24.72 11.88
C THR A 796 14.02 24.19 10.45
N LEU A 797 13.95 25.09 9.47
CA LEU A 797 14.23 24.82 8.07
C LEU A 797 15.74 24.73 7.90
N LEU A 798 16.24 23.57 7.46
CA LEU A 798 17.55 23.48 6.81
C LEU A 798 17.34 23.37 5.30
N PRO A 799 18.18 24.04 4.48
CA PRO A 799 17.98 24.14 3.04
C PRO A 799 18.25 22.82 2.32
N ILE A 800 17.41 22.54 1.33
CA ILE A 800 17.54 21.42 0.39
C ILE A 800 18.70 21.72 -0.57
N ASP A 801 19.74 20.89 -0.52
CA ASP A 801 20.81 20.87 -1.52
C ASP A 801 20.24 20.39 -2.87
N THR A 802 20.47 21.18 -3.92
CA THR A 802 19.91 21.02 -5.27
C THR A 802 20.87 20.30 -6.23
N SER A 803 21.82 19.52 -5.72
CA SER A 803 22.79 18.78 -6.52
C SER A 803 22.44 17.30 -6.73
N ILE A 804 21.28 17.00 -7.33
CA ILE A 804 21.09 15.67 -7.94
C ILE A 804 21.81 15.67 -9.29
N HIS A 805 23.09 15.29 -9.26
CA HIS A 805 23.78 14.79 -10.44
C HIS A 805 23.05 13.53 -10.94
N ASN A 806 22.60 13.55 -12.20
CA ASN A 806 22.15 12.36 -12.93
C ASN A 806 23.28 11.31 -12.92
N LYS A 807 23.27 10.38 -11.96
CA LYS A 807 23.96 9.10 -12.11
C LYS A 807 23.17 8.30 -13.15
N MET A 808 23.77 7.98 -14.28
CA MET A 808 23.29 6.90 -15.14
C MET A 808 23.46 5.59 -14.35
N SER A 809 22.39 5.11 -13.72
CA SER A 809 22.33 3.77 -13.14
C SER A 809 21.67 2.82 -14.15
N VAL A 810 22.28 1.66 -14.35
CA VAL A 810 21.66 0.56 -15.10
C VAL A 810 20.62 -0.09 -14.17
N PRO A 811 19.35 -0.28 -14.58
CA PRO A 811 18.35 -0.94 -13.74
C PRO A 811 18.76 -2.36 -13.33
N ASP A 812 18.43 -2.78 -12.11
CA ASP A 812 18.81 -4.09 -11.55
C ASP A 812 18.43 -5.29 -12.46
N CYS A 813 17.34 -5.17 -13.23
CA CYS A 813 16.90 -6.21 -14.17
C CYS A 813 17.92 -6.50 -15.29
N CYS A 814 18.75 -5.52 -15.67
CA CYS A 814 19.82 -5.71 -16.65
C CYS A 814 21.00 -6.52 -16.08
N ILE A 815 21.10 -6.65 -14.75
CA ILE A 815 22.16 -7.39 -14.05
C ILE A 815 21.67 -8.79 -13.63
N THR A 816 20.36 -9.08 -13.76
CA THR A 816 19.77 -10.39 -13.42
C THR A 816 19.42 -11.19 -14.67
N GLY A 817 20.35 -12.05 -15.10
CA GLY A 817 20.18 -12.93 -16.26
C GLY A 817 19.31 -14.18 -16.04
N PHE A 818 18.95 -14.83 -17.16
CA PHE A 818 18.00 -15.95 -17.22
C PHE A 818 18.50 -17.25 -16.56
N GLN A 819 19.77 -17.62 -16.78
CA GLN A 819 20.38 -18.83 -16.19
C GLN A 819 21.89 -18.65 -16.00
N TRP A 820 22.32 -18.00 -14.92
CA TRP A 820 23.75 -17.78 -14.64
C TRP A 820 24.61 -19.05 -14.52
N GLN A 821 23.99 -20.18 -14.19
CA GLN A 821 24.66 -21.49 -14.09
C GLN A 821 24.41 -22.40 -15.31
N GLY A 822 23.74 -21.89 -16.35
CA GLY A 822 23.53 -22.62 -17.60
C GLY A 822 24.80 -22.64 -18.46
N THR A 823 25.01 -23.74 -19.20
CA THR A 823 26.07 -23.80 -20.21
C THR A 823 25.43 -23.70 -21.60
N PRO A 824 25.81 -22.69 -22.42
CA PRO A 824 25.31 -22.58 -23.79
C PRO A 824 25.67 -23.84 -24.62
N THR A 825 24.74 -24.29 -25.44
CA THR A 825 24.77 -25.57 -26.19
C THR A 825 24.88 -25.40 -27.70
N GLY A 826 24.66 -24.19 -28.21
CA GLY A 826 24.86 -23.78 -29.59
C GLY A 826 26.34 -23.72 -29.99
N ARG A 827 26.58 -23.35 -31.24
CA ARG A 827 27.91 -23.35 -31.88
C ARG A 827 28.31 -21.96 -32.33
N THR A 828 29.60 -21.66 -32.34
CA THR A 828 30.13 -20.46 -32.96
C THR A 828 30.36 -20.71 -34.45
N GLY A 829 29.87 -19.81 -35.30
CA GLY A 829 30.12 -19.78 -36.74
C GLY A 829 30.37 -18.36 -37.22
N ARG A 830 30.18 -18.14 -38.52
CA ARG A 830 30.22 -16.82 -39.14
C ARG A 830 28.89 -16.49 -39.79
N LEU A 831 28.48 -15.23 -39.68
CA LEU A 831 27.40 -14.66 -40.45
C LEU A 831 27.86 -13.33 -41.02
N ALA A 832 27.84 -13.21 -42.35
CA ALA A 832 28.60 -12.18 -43.06
C ALA A 832 30.08 -12.17 -42.58
N ASP A 833 30.60 -11.00 -42.22
CA ASP A 833 31.97 -10.86 -41.71
C ASP A 833 32.06 -11.04 -40.18
N ASN A 834 30.93 -11.22 -39.49
CA ASN A 834 30.87 -11.25 -38.03
C ASN A 834 30.96 -12.68 -37.47
N ASN A 835 31.64 -12.81 -36.33
CA ASN A 835 31.52 -14.02 -35.50
C ASN A 835 30.08 -14.12 -35.02
N THR A 836 29.51 -15.31 -34.94
CA THR A 836 28.09 -15.46 -34.60
C THR A 836 27.86 -16.70 -33.78
N TYR A 837 27.11 -16.58 -32.70
CA TYR A 837 26.60 -17.73 -31.96
C TYR A 837 25.31 -18.22 -32.61
N ILE A 838 25.25 -19.51 -32.93
CA ILE A 838 24.17 -20.15 -33.67
C ILE A 838 23.56 -21.25 -32.80
N ALA A 839 22.28 -21.12 -32.49
CA ALA A 839 21.53 -22.07 -31.69
C ALA A 839 20.40 -22.72 -32.52
N GLY A 840 20.25 -24.05 -32.43
CA GLY A 840 19.29 -24.82 -33.22
C GLY A 840 19.75 -25.15 -34.65
N ASP A 841 18.94 -25.91 -35.38
CA ASP A 841 19.25 -26.47 -36.70
C ASP A 841 18.06 -26.49 -37.68
N ASN A 842 16.97 -25.75 -37.39
CA ASN A 842 15.84 -25.64 -38.30
C ASN A 842 16.19 -24.79 -39.55
N PRO A 843 16.16 -25.38 -40.76
CA PRO A 843 16.50 -24.68 -42.00
C PRO A 843 15.42 -23.69 -42.48
N ASP A 844 14.19 -23.78 -41.97
CA ASP A 844 13.03 -23.04 -42.50
C ASP A 844 12.74 -21.75 -41.72
N ILE A 845 13.21 -21.64 -40.47
CA ILE A 845 12.92 -20.50 -39.58
C ILE A 845 14.22 -20.01 -38.97
N ALA A 846 14.67 -18.82 -39.40
CA ALA A 846 15.83 -18.16 -38.83
C ALA A 846 15.47 -16.90 -38.07
N ILE A 847 16.14 -16.68 -36.94
CA ILE A 847 15.93 -15.54 -36.05
C ILE A 847 17.27 -14.84 -35.86
N LEU A 848 17.34 -13.55 -36.18
CA LEU A 848 18.50 -12.73 -35.92
C LEU A 848 18.33 -12.03 -34.56
N LEU A 849 19.14 -12.41 -33.57
CA LEU A 849 19.13 -11.84 -32.22
C LEU A 849 20.16 -10.71 -32.13
N ILE A 850 19.68 -9.48 -31.99
CA ILE A 850 20.53 -8.29 -31.82
C ILE A 850 20.72 -8.06 -30.32
N ALA A 851 21.97 -8.20 -29.85
CA ALA A 851 22.31 -8.03 -28.44
C ALA A 851 22.41 -6.55 -28.04
N ASP A 852 22.18 -6.30 -26.76
CA ASP A 852 22.35 -5.00 -26.10
C ASP A 852 23.78 -4.83 -25.57
N LEU A 853 23.96 -3.99 -24.56
CA LEU A 853 25.23 -3.61 -23.94
C LEU A 853 26.19 -4.78 -23.64
N PHE A 854 25.67 -5.97 -23.36
CA PHE A 854 26.50 -7.12 -22.95
C PHE A 854 27.07 -7.95 -24.11
N GLY A 855 26.53 -7.78 -25.32
CA GLY A 855 27.04 -8.41 -26.53
C GLY A 855 26.85 -9.93 -26.61
N TRP A 856 27.33 -10.51 -27.71
CA TRP A 856 27.07 -11.91 -28.09
C TRP A 856 27.88 -12.95 -27.29
N THR A 857 28.95 -12.54 -26.62
CA THR A 857 29.77 -13.41 -25.74
C THR A 857 29.17 -13.60 -24.37
N PHE A 858 28.18 -12.78 -24.01
CA PHE A 858 27.54 -12.86 -22.71
C PHE A 858 26.76 -14.18 -22.56
N PRO A 859 27.02 -14.98 -21.50
CA PRO A 859 26.41 -16.30 -21.34
C PRO A 859 24.88 -16.29 -21.42
N ASN A 860 24.22 -15.27 -20.86
CA ASN A 860 22.77 -15.19 -20.87
C ASN A 860 22.18 -14.93 -22.26
N ILE A 861 22.86 -14.16 -23.12
CA ILE A 861 22.41 -13.93 -24.51
C ILE A 861 22.45 -15.25 -25.30
N ARG A 862 23.48 -16.07 -25.06
CA ARG A 862 23.62 -17.38 -25.71
C ARG A 862 22.60 -18.40 -25.18
N LEU A 863 22.35 -18.41 -23.87
CA LEU A 863 21.32 -19.25 -23.26
C LEU A 863 19.90 -18.85 -23.69
N LEU A 864 19.66 -17.54 -23.88
CA LEU A 864 18.41 -17.04 -24.45
C LEU A 864 18.24 -17.52 -25.89
N ALA A 865 19.29 -17.43 -26.71
CA ALA A 865 19.28 -17.95 -28.08
C ALA A 865 18.98 -19.46 -28.10
N ASP A 866 19.58 -20.25 -27.22
CA ASP A 866 19.33 -21.69 -27.08
C ASP A 866 17.89 -22.01 -26.67
N HIS A 867 17.36 -21.27 -25.70
CA HIS A 867 15.99 -21.45 -25.23
C HIS A 867 14.99 -21.11 -26.34
N TYR A 868 15.19 -19.98 -27.00
CA TYR A 868 14.30 -19.50 -28.06
C TYR A 868 14.33 -20.42 -29.29
N ALA A 869 15.51 -20.91 -29.67
CA ALA A 869 15.66 -21.90 -30.73
C ALA A 869 14.86 -23.18 -30.45
N ARG A 870 14.89 -23.65 -29.19
CA ARG A 870 14.19 -24.87 -28.75
C ARG A 870 12.68 -24.69 -28.68
N GLU A 871 12.23 -23.58 -28.11
CA GLU A 871 10.81 -23.32 -27.84
C GLU A 871 10.03 -23.05 -29.13
N VAL A 872 10.59 -22.23 -30.02
CA VAL A 872 9.95 -21.85 -31.28
C VAL A 872 10.28 -22.84 -32.39
N GLY A 873 11.29 -23.69 -32.19
CA GLY A 873 11.79 -24.61 -33.21
C GLY A 873 12.43 -23.84 -34.37
N ALA A 874 13.39 -22.97 -34.09
CA ALA A 874 14.05 -22.10 -35.07
C ALA A 874 15.58 -22.18 -34.96
N THR A 875 16.32 -21.72 -35.98
CA THR A 875 17.75 -21.43 -35.83
C THR A 875 17.95 -19.95 -35.48
N VAL A 876 18.51 -19.69 -34.29
CA VAL A 876 18.78 -18.34 -33.79
C VAL A 876 20.24 -17.98 -34.01
N TYR A 877 20.48 -16.79 -34.57
CA TYR A 877 21.80 -16.24 -34.89
C TYR A 877 22.04 -14.98 -34.06
N ALA A 878 23.05 -14.99 -33.20
CA ALA A 878 23.47 -13.83 -32.40
C ALA A 878 24.87 -13.37 -32.85
N PRO A 879 24.97 -12.43 -33.80
CA PRO A 879 26.25 -11.95 -34.32
C PRO A 879 26.96 -11.00 -33.36
N ASP A 880 28.28 -10.97 -33.47
CA ASP A 880 29.14 -9.94 -32.92
C ASP A 880 28.90 -8.63 -33.68
N LEU A 881 28.33 -7.64 -33.00
CA LEU A 881 28.05 -6.32 -33.56
C LEU A 881 28.87 -5.23 -32.85
N PHE A 882 29.85 -5.63 -32.04
CA PHE A 882 30.73 -4.75 -31.27
C PHE A 882 32.20 -4.92 -31.67
N GLY A 883 32.47 -5.64 -32.76
CA GLY A 883 33.84 -5.88 -33.23
C GLY A 883 34.74 -6.56 -32.20
N GLY A 884 34.15 -7.37 -31.30
CA GLY A 884 34.86 -8.01 -30.20
C GLY A 884 35.07 -7.15 -28.95
N GLU A 885 34.58 -5.90 -28.91
CA GLU A 885 34.54 -5.09 -27.69
C GLU A 885 33.51 -5.68 -26.71
N VAL A 886 33.97 -6.00 -25.49
CA VAL A 886 33.13 -6.61 -24.44
C VAL A 886 33.24 -5.76 -23.18
N LEU A 887 32.10 -5.31 -22.65
CA LEU A 887 32.06 -4.63 -21.35
C LEU A 887 32.24 -5.65 -20.22
N SER A 888 33.08 -5.30 -19.23
CA SER A 888 33.39 -6.20 -18.11
C SER A 888 32.16 -6.42 -17.24
N PHE A 889 31.65 -7.65 -17.26
CA PHE A 889 30.52 -8.04 -16.42
C PHE A 889 30.86 -7.92 -14.92
N ASP A 890 32.09 -8.25 -14.51
CA ASP A 890 32.48 -8.19 -13.09
C ASP A 890 32.43 -6.77 -12.52
N LEU A 891 32.75 -5.77 -13.35
CA LEU A 891 32.64 -4.35 -12.95
C LEU A 891 31.19 -3.89 -12.90
N ILE A 892 30.35 -4.36 -13.82
CA ILE A 892 28.90 -4.05 -13.85
C ILE A 892 28.18 -4.71 -12.66
N ALA A 893 28.47 -5.98 -12.38
CA ALA A 893 27.89 -6.74 -11.27
C ALA A 893 28.32 -6.22 -9.90
N ALA A 894 29.48 -5.57 -9.80
CA ALA A 894 29.99 -4.94 -8.58
C ALA A 894 29.54 -3.47 -8.41
N ASP A 895 28.64 -2.96 -9.26
CA ASP A 895 28.18 -1.56 -9.29
C ASP A 895 29.33 -0.53 -9.46
N ARG A 896 30.41 -0.93 -10.16
CA ARG A 896 31.61 -0.10 -10.42
C ARG A 896 31.57 0.51 -11.82
N PHE A 897 30.45 1.16 -12.15
CA PHE A 897 30.23 1.81 -13.44
C PHE A 897 31.19 2.99 -13.72
N ASP A 898 31.76 3.57 -12.68
CA ASP A 898 32.79 4.63 -12.75
C ASP A 898 34.07 4.19 -13.47
N GLN A 899 34.28 2.87 -13.59
CA GLN A 899 35.48 2.27 -14.18
C GLN A 899 35.25 1.80 -15.61
N LEU A 900 34.03 1.96 -16.13
CA LEU A 900 33.64 1.64 -17.49
C LEU A 900 33.51 2.93 -18.30
N ASP A 901 34.13 2.96 -19.47
CA ASP A 901 33.89 4.01 -20.47
C ASP A 901 32.54 3.78 -21.18
N LEU A 902 31.44 3.83 -20.43
CA LEU A 902 30.08 3.68 -20.98
C LEU A 902 29.76 4.76 -22.02
N PRO A 903 30.07 6.06 -21.81
CA PRO A 903 29.80 7.09 -22.82
C PRO A 903 30.57 6.86 -24.11
N GLY A 904 31.85 6.48 -24.03
CA GLY A 904 32.65 6.16 -25.21
C GLY A 904 32.20 4.87 -25.89
N PHE A 905 31.82 3.84 -25.14
CA PHE A 905 31.27 2.59 -25.68
C PHE A 905 29.97 2.84 -26.46
N ILE A 906 29.03 3.62 -25.91
CA ILE A 906 27.76 3.97 -26.58
C ILE A 906 28.01 4.79 -27.84
N THR A 907 29.00 5.69 -27.82
CA THR A 907 29.35 6.52 -28.98
C THR A 907 29.98 5.69 -30.10
N ARG A 908 30.90 4.76 -29.77
CA ARG A 908 31.54 3.86 -30.74
C ARG A 908 30.56 2.84 -31.30
N ASN A 909 29.62 2.36 -30.49
CA ASN A 909 28.61 1.37 -30.85
C ASN A 909 27.22 2.00 -31.07
N SER A 910 27.17 3.23 -31.58
CA SER A 910 25.93 3.93 -31.90
C SER A 910 25.13 3.21 -33.00
N ARG A 911 23.87 3.58 -33.19
CA ARG A 911 23.04 3.05 -34.30
C ARG A 911 23.74 3.27 -35.65
N GLU A 912 24.23 4.48 -35.89
CA GLU A 912 24.89 4.88 -37.15
C GLU A 912 26.08 3.98 -37.50
N ASN A 913 26.81 3.47 -36.49
CA ASN A 913 27.96 2.60 -36.69
C ASN A 913 27.57 1.12 -36.84
N ARG A 914 26.56 0.65 -36.09
CA ARG A 914 26.14 -0.77 -36.09
C ARG A 914 25.17 -1.15 -37.21
N GLU A 915 24.47 -0.17 -37.76
CA GLU A 915 23.41 -0.36 -38.74
C GLU A 915 23.89 -1.14 -39.98
N ALA A 916 25.05 -0.77 -40.53
CA ALA A 916 25.62 -1.44 -41.70
C ALA A 916 25.93 -2.93 -41.46
N GLU A 917 26.44 -3.26 -40.27
CA GLU A 917 26.78 -4.64 -39.87
C GLU A 917 25.53 -5.49 -39.60
N ILE A 918 24.53 -4.93 -38.92
CA ILE A 918 23.23 -5.57 -38.71
C ILE A 918 22.60 -5.92 -40.05
N PHE A 919 22.59 -4.97 -40.99
CA PHE A 919 22.05 -5.20 -42.34
C PHE A 919 22.88 -6.21 -43.13
N ALA A 920 24.22 -6.25 -42.97
CA ALA A 920 25.06 -7.25 -43.61
C ALA A 920 24.73 -8.68 -43.12
N CYS A 921 24.60 -8.86 -41.80
CA CYS A 921 24.18 -10.13 -41.19
C CYS A 921 22.79 -10.56 -41.67
N ALA A 922 21.83 -9.62 -41.68
CA ALA A 922 20.47 -9.88 -42.15
C ALA A 922 20.43 -10.26 -43.64
N ARG A 923 21.22 -9.60 -44.50
CA ARG A 923 21.38 -9.94 -45.93
C ARG A 923 21.99 -11.32 -46.11
N ALA A 924 23.02 -11.67 -45.35
CA ALA A 924 23.66 -12.99 -45.43
C ALA A 924 22.69 -14.12 -45.04
N LEU A 925 21.90 -13.95 -43.96
CA LEU A 925 20.86 -14.91 -43.58
C LEU A 925 19.80 -15.04 -44.67
N LYS A 926 19.34 -13.92 -45.20
CA LYS A 926 18.33 -13.92 -46.26
C LYS A 926 18.84 -14.55 -47.55
N GLN A 927 20.11 -14.38 -47.92
CA GLN A 927 20.72 -15.07 -49.06
C GLN A 927 20.80 -16.59 -48.84
N GLN A 928 21.12 -17.01 -47.63
CA GLN A 928 21.11 -18.44 -47.25
C GLN A 928 19.69 -19.03 -47.28
N LEU A 929 18.65 -18.22 -47.05
CA LEU A 929 17.25 -18.65 -46.92
C LEU A 929 16.35 -18.24 -48.11
N GLY A 930 16.89 -17.58 -49.14
CA GLY A 930 16.16 -17.18 -50.35
C GLY A 930 15.16 -16.01 -50.18
N LEU A 931 15.32 -15.15 -49.17
CA LEU A 931 14.39 -14.04 -48.87
C LEU A 931 14.93 -12.69 -49.39
N ARG A 932 14.07 -11.76 -49.82
CA ARG A 932 14.48 -10.39 -50.26
C ARG A 932 14.35 -9.37 -49.12
N PHE A 933 15.16 -8.31 -49.09
CA PHE A 933 15.13 -7.24 -48.07
C PHE A 933 14.98 -5.87 -48.73
N ASP A 934 14.23 -4.99 -48.05
CA ASP A 934 14.48 -3.56 -47.79
C ASP A 934 13.59 -3.23 -46.57
N LEU A 935 14.08 -2.88 -45.36
CA LEU A 935 13.20 -2.46 -44.25
C LEU A 935 13.84 -1.58 -43.14
N ASP A 936 13.26 -0.39 -42.98
CA ASP A 936 12.99 0.33 -41.70
C ASP A 936 11.57 -0.05 -41.20
N ILE A 937 11.14 0.35 -39.99
CA ILE A 937 9.76 0.20 -39.50
C ILE A 937 8.75 0.75 -40.52
N ASP A 938 9.14 1.82 -41.22
CA ASP A 938 8.36 2.51 -42.25
C ASP A 938 8.04 1.68 -43.50
N GLU A 939 8.71 0.55 -43.69
CA GLU A 939 8.55 -0.29 -44.88
C GLU A 939 8.06 -1.71 -44.57
N VAL A 940 7.87 -2.06 -43.29
CA VAL A 940 7.59 -3.44 -42.82
C VAL A 940 6.52 -4.12 -43.67
N ALA A 941 6.77 -5.37 -44.09
CA ALA A 941 5.87 -6.13 -44.97
C ALA A 941 5.53 -7.55 -44.47
N VAL A 942 6.08 -7.96 -43.33
CA VAL A 942 5.85 -9.29 -42.74
C VAL A 942 5.12 -9.16 -41.41
N PRO A 943 4.33 -10.17 -40.98
CA PRO A 943 3.65 -10.10 -39.70
C PRO A 943 4.60 -9.83 -38.53
N VAL A 944 4.23 -8.92 -37.64
CA VAL A 944 5.08 -8.46 -36.52
C VAL A 944 4.41 -8.73 -35.18
N GLN A 945 5.17 -9.24 -34.22
CA GLN A 945 4.78 -9.21 -32.81
C GLN A 945 5.49 -8.04 -32.12
N VAL A 946 4.71 -7.15 -31.50
CA VAL A 946 5.19 -5.97 -30.78
C VAL A 946 5.04 -6.24 -29.29
N LEU A 947 6.18 -6.37 -28.61
CA LEU A 947 6.23 -6.55 -27.17
C LEU A 947 6.49 -5.18 -26.52
N ALA A 948 5.49 -4.65 -25.81
CA ALA A 948 5.47 -3.28 -25.33
C ALA A 948 5.47 -3.21 -23.79
N PRO A 949 6.64 -3.22 -23.13
CA PRO A 949 6.73 -2.99 -21.69
C PRO A 949 6.16 -1.61 -21.29
N GLU A 950 5.58 -1.53 -20.08
CA GLU A 950 5.00 -0.28 -19.54
C GLU A 950 6.06 0.82 -19.47
N ILE A 951 7.26 0.49 -18.97
CA ILE A 951 8.32 1.46 -18.67
C ILE A 951 9.56 1.17 -19.53
N ASP A 952 9.68 1.79 -20.69
CA ASP A 952 10.86 1.63 -21.56
C ASP A 952 11.41 2.99 -22.01
N GLN A 953 12.66 3.30 -21.65
CA GLN A 953 13.31 4.56 -22.01
C GLN A 953 13.65 4.65 -23.50
N ALA A 954 13.83 3.52 -24.18
CA ALA A 954 14.15 3.45 -25.61
C ALA A 954 12.89 3.31 -26.49
N TYR A 955 11.83 2.64 -25.99
CA TYR A 955 10.54 2.50 -26.68
C TYR A 955 9.46 3.43 -26.11
N THR A 956 9.66 4.73 -26.36
CA THR A 956 8.81 5.80 -25.82
C THR A 956 7.37 5.77 -26.37
N ALA A 957 6.47 6.54 -25.76
CA ALA A 957 5.07 6.67 -26.17
C ALA A 957 4.92 7.02 -27.65
N GLU A 958 5.78 7.91 -28.12
CA GLU A 958 5.75 8.42 -29.48
C GLU A 958 6.29 7.40 -30.48
N LEU A 959 7.31 6.62 -30.10
CA LEU A 959 7.83 5.53 -30.93
C LEU A 959 6.82 4.36 -30.98
N LYS A 960 6.12 4.06 -29.88
CA LYS A 960 4.99 3.13 -29.83
C LYS A 960 3.86 3.57 -30.77
N LEU A 961 3.47 4.84 -30.71
CA LEU A 961 2.45 5.40 -31.60
C LEU A 961 2.88 5.35 -33.05
N HIS A 962 4.10 5.77 -33.37
CA HIS A 962 4.63 5.74 -34.74
C HIS A 962 4.68 4.31 -35.29
N THR A 963 5.18 3.35 -34.50
CA THR A 963 5.20 1.92 -34.87
C THR A 963 3.81 1.41 -35.18
N PHE A 964 2.84 1.69 -34.31
CA PHE A 964 1.45 1.27 -34.50
C PHE A 964 0.80 1.93 -35.72
N GLU A 965 0.98 3.24 -35.92
CA GLU A 965 0.45 3.96 -37.09
C GLU A 965 1.06 3.48 -38.40
N THR A 966 2.37 3.20 -38.41
CA THR A 966 3.10 2.73 -39.58
C THR A 966 2.66 1.32 -39.98
N LEU A 967 2.56 0.38 -39.03
CA LEU A 967 2.06 -0.97 -39.30
C LEU A 967 0.62 -0.95 -39.85
N GLN A 968 -0.24 -0.06 -39.32
CA GLN A 968 -1.59 0.17 -39.84
C GLN A 968 -1.62 0.83 -41.23
N ARG A 969 -0.67 1.74 -41.52
CA ARG A 969 -0.53 2.38 -42.83
C ARG A 969 -0.15 1.34 -43.89
N LEU A 970 0.80 0.47 -43.56
CA LEU A 970 1.30 -0.61 -44.43
C LEU A 970 0.38 -1.83 -44.50
N ASN A 971 -0.65 -1.88 -43.66
CA ASN A 971 -1.62 -2.99 -43.57
C ASN A 971 -0.95 -4.34 -43.26
N VAL A 972 0.07 -4.31 -42.42
CA VAL A 972 0.78 -5.49 -41.95
C VAL A 972 0.01 -6.12 -40.79
N PRO A 973 -0.22 -7.44 -40.77
CA PRO A 973 -0.77 -8.11 -39.59
C PRO A 973 0.18 -7.98 -38.40
N PHE A 974 -0.30 -7.53 -37.24
CA PHE A 974 0.54 -7.45 -36.05
C PHE A 974 -0.19 -7.90 -34.78
N ASP A 975 0.58 -8.44 -33.82
CA ASP A 975 0.15 -8.79 -32.47
C ASP A 975 0.81 -7.81 -31.49
N TYR A 976 0.02 -7.06 -30.72
CA TYR A 976 0.53 -6.07 -29.75
C TYR A 976 0.31 -6.56 -28.33
N GLN A 977 1.39 -6.87 -27.62
CA GLN A 977 1.35 -7.36 -26.25
C GLN A 977 1.88 -6.30 -25.28
N HIS A 978 0.99 -5.73 -24.49
CA HIS A 978 1.36 -4.80 -23.44
C HIS A 978 1.70 -5.55 -22.15
N PHE A 979 2.81 -5.17 -21.51
CA PHE A 979 3.26 -5.78 -20.25
C PHE A 979 3.23 -4.76 -19.10
N PRO A 980 2.12 -4.69 -18.34
CA PRO A 980 2.01 -3.82 -17.18
C PRO A 980 3.05 -4.17 -16.10
N GLY A 981 3.72 -3.15 -15.59
CA GLY A 981 4.69 -3.17 -14.51
C GLY A 981 6.09 -3.61 -14.94
N VAL A 982 6.31 -3.80 -16.25
CA VAL A 982 7.61 -4.23 -16.79
C VAL A 982 8.45 -3.03 -17.19
N ALA A 983 9.72 -3.03 -16.74
CA ALA A 983 10.73 -2.06 -17.12
C ALA A 983 11.71 -2.64 -18.15
N HIS A 984 11.75 -2.06 -19.35
CA HIS A 984 12.61 -2.44 -20.50
C HIS A 984 12.42 -3.90 -20.99
N SER A 985 13.06 -4.24 -22.13
CA SER A 985 13.12 -5.57 -22.79
C SER A 985 12.48 -6.75 -22.03
N CYS A 986 11.23 -7.06 -22.38
CA CYS A 986 10.46 -8.20 -21.85
C CYS A 986 11.09 -9.60 -22.03
N LEU A 987 12.22 -9.70 -22.75
CA LEU A 987 12.93 -10.95 -23.06
C LEU A 987 14.17 -11.19 -22.18
N VAL A 988 14.53 -10.24 -21.31
CA VAL A 988 15.55 -10.42 -20.26
C VAL A 988 14.81 -10.82 -18.99
N ARG A 989 15.30 -11.84 -18.26
CA ARG A 989 14.58 -12.41 -17.09
C ARG A 989 14.15 -11.28 -16.16
N GLY A 990 12.84 -11.05 -16.13
CA GLY A 990 12.23 -10.11 -15.21
C GLY A 990 12.55 -10.48 -13.77
N ASP A 991 12.60 -9.49 -12.89
CA ASP A 991 12.71 -9.72 -11.46
C ASP A 991 11.46 -10.45 -10.97
N GLU A 992 11.62 -11.69 -10.53
CA GLU A 992 10.55 -12.53 -9.99
C GLU A 992 9.88 -11.92 -8.74
N ASN A 993 10.56 -10.98 -8.09
CA ASN A 993 10.05 -10.23 -6.94
C ASN A 993 9.23 -9.00 -7.36
N LYS A 994 9.30 -8.58 -8.63
CA LYS A 994 8.44 -7.53 -9.20
C LYS A 994 7.21 -8.16 -9.85
N PRO A 995 6.00 -7.93 -9.32
CA PRO A 995 4.80 -8.63 -9.79
C PRO A 995 4.50 -8.46 -11.29
N GLY A 996 4.78 -7.28 -11.87
CA GLY A 996 4.58 -7.02 -13.31
C GLY A 996 5.56 -7.79 -14.20
N GLU A 997 6.84 -7.82 -13.81
CA GLU A 997 7.89 -8.57 -14.49
C GLU A 997 7.67 -10.09 -14.37
N ARG A 998 7.27 -10.59 -13.20
CA ARG A 998 6.86 -11.99 -13.02
C ARG A 998 5.65 -12.37 -13.87
N ALA A 999 4.62 -11.53 -13.91
CA ALA A 999 3.44 -11.79 -14.73
C ALA A 999 3.78 -11.79 -16.23
N ALA A 1000 4.73 -10.96 -16.66
CA ALA A 1000 5.24 -10.97 -18.01
C ALA A 1000 6.05 -12.23 -18.35
N MET A 1001 6.89 -12.72 -17.43
CA MET A 1001 7.60 -14.00 -17.60
C MET A 1001 6.67 -15.23 -17.72
N ILE A 1002 5.44 -15.13 -17.21
CA ILE A 1002 4.43 -16.19 -17.31
C ILE A 1002 3.69 -16.15 -18.67
N ARG A 1003 3.64 -14.98 -19.31
CA ARG A 1003 2.95 -14.77 -20.60
C ARG A 1003 3.88 -15.11 -21.74
#